data_AF-A0AB32TJS1-F1
#
_entry.id   AF-A0AB32TJS1-F1
#
_cell.length_a   1.000
_cell.length_b   1.000
_cell.length_c   1.000
_cell.angle_alpha   90.00
_cell.angle_beta   90.00
_cell.angle_gamma   90.00
#
_symmetry.space_group_name_H-M   'P 1'
#
loop_
_entity.id
_entity.type
_entity.pdbx_description
1 polymer ?
#
loop_
_entity_poly.entity_id
_entity_poly.type
_entity_poly.pdbx_seq_one_letter_code
_entity_poly.pdbx_strand_id
1 'polypeptide(L)'
;MSSTQSSTRFSDENYKNWLKTAESLYILRNRIQNFIEKETETYHSSLRNKQELNGKTCHQNCNDKDINQKSLCQLCECWRKEIVANHNGKYGIHWNNCKPNRWSTDKWEVAKAYMPRGHRDHCEFSHFDVAAILNFMNFCKHFSKIQGHHVRNVINVRNNVMHSPDLKMSNEDMKKHHSTILLLANMLQPQVPELNGLEEEIKQYNNTLDQNFNKPLCEVDGQQINVHTRELLDRENQALKDKIKDIISSFEGNQEENVNGKLQDFKHIMDFLDQNKDLLENLGPEVNKLKEIQTKVDELDEEVSTLKVRMDQLEKEKQDPLLPGIPPRYKNHLFEFCRAKKWLEPVFTETQEAQGYRGKVTVNGQSFTGIRVFNDKKGAHQEVACIALEQMKSQEESTNEPSSSVMQPETSCSSSSGIYFGKVTVDLNLEVESERCPSAEEASEAVYKILWESFHLSAPVQGQTHRSVILEYFNANYFQKPSEYFVQNDDNTTSCKLKLIGPFTFYDKDGSTKKKLADQQAAKVALQHLSGIFNCAPISETEKNFKGILKECLETRGLKSPNYTTVNNPEISEKQVAMSISPDLTNSAASITQAAEKEHSELKSGNICKSAQLPVFQEAACIPVPMLPDPQDSSSPAVVRKKPRIDCLAKTFFGKVTVNLKDVMSERCSSKEEAAEAAYKNLMESFCINAPAEGQTYRSVIIDHFGKYEVQQPIEEFDDDDNNTTICILKFSPFIFYDKDGSTKKKQAEQQAASVALDRLSGIFNCAPVSDDKQNFKGVLKEFLESLGHSNPIYDTKEHKGEIREEPGTGGMTPILSNLSISQSSVMENVEFESISTSVQLPICQESVNVSLDSSVASMRKKPRIDCPEINELLRVYNLMPHVEVENVKCDQGFKCTVKINLEEFTCANKQGYDTKKEAIRKTYLLFGCAVSILNNTDEKTSIAMVKMRFSQNSLPLPQEDVEGSSKLFYCSLKNINYTVDYDGEDLRGPLKARQRQRG
;
A
#
# COMPACT_ATOMS: atom_id res chain seq x y z
N MET A 1 40.95 -27.09 26.48
CA MET A 1 40.07 -25.96 26.90
C MET A 1 38.72 -25.91 26.18
N SER A 2 38.49 -26.62 25.06
CA SER A 2 37.18 -26.56 24.36
C SER A 2 36.01 -27.18 25.13
N SER A 3 36.24 -28.18 25.99
CA SER A 3 35.19 -28.93 26.69
C SER A 3 34.33 -28.11 27.68
N THR A 4 34.80 -26.94 28.12
CA THR A 4 34.08 -26.08 29.08
C THR A 4 33.21 -25.01 28.42
N GLN A 5 33.44 -24.68 27.14
CA GLN A 5 32.54 -23.76 26.41
C GLN A 5 31.32 -24.52 25.87
N SER A 6 31.53 -25.70 25.27
CA SER A 6 30.44 -26.57 24.79
C SER A 6 29.45 -26.96 25.90
N SER A 7 29.92 -27.40 27.07
CA SER A 7 29.05 -27.73 28.21
C SER A 7 28.15 -26.57 28.66
N THR A 8 28.58 -25.32 28.45
CA THR A 8 27.84 -24.14 28.87
C THR A 8 26.63 -23.88 27.96
N ARG A 9 26.76 -24.04 26.63
CA ARG A 9 25.62 -23.85 25.70
C ARG A 9 24.60 -24.99 25.75
N PHE A 10 25.04 -26.23 25.96
CA PHE A 10 24.11 -27.37 26.15
C PHE A 10 23.34 -27.34 27.48
N SER A 11 23.68 -26.42 28.40
CA SER A 11 22.87 -26.15 29.59
C SER A 11 21.58 -25.36 29.28
N ASP A 12 21.44 -24.79 28.08
CA ASP A 12 20.20 -24.16 27.62
C ASP A 12 19.26 -25.20 26.96
N GLU A 13 18.15 -25.52 27.63
CA GLU A 13 17.16 -26.46 27.12
C GLU A 13 16.55 -26.03 25.78
N ASN A 14 16.39 -24.73 25.54
CA ASN A 14 15.80 -24.24 24.29
C ASN A 14 16.81 -24.33 23.13
N TYR A 15 18.12 -24.20 23.40
CA TYR A 15 19.18 -24.49 22.43
C TYR A 15 19.21 -25.99 22.08
N LYS A 16 19.13 -26.87 23.08
CA LYS A 16 19.00 -28.31 22.83
C LYS A 16 17.73 -28.65 22.04
N ASN A 17 16.59 -28.00 22.31
CA ASN A 17 15.35 -28.22 21.58
C ASN A 17 15.43 -27.76 20.11
N TRP A 18 16.15 -26.66 19.83
CA TRP A 18 16.49 -26.28 18.46
C TRP A 18 17.32 -27.37 17.76
N LEU A 19 18.39 -27.86 18.41
CA LEU A 19 19.25 -28.90 17.84
C LEU A 19 18.53 -30.25 17.65
N LYS A 20 17.68 -30.68 18.61
CA LYS A 20 16.80 -31.86 18.48
C LYS A 20 15.86 -31.74 17.27
N THR A 21 15.45 -30.53 16.90
CA THR A 21 14.57 -30.29 15.75
C THR A 21 15.35 -30.21 14.44
N ALA A 22 16.54 -29.60 14.44
CA ALA A 22 17.46 -29.64 13.31
C ALA A 22 17.86 -31.08 12.96
N GLU A 23 18.12 -31.92 13.97
CA GLU A 23 18.51 -33.30 13.76
C GLU A 23 17.37 -34.18 13.23
N SER A 24 16.14 -34.02 13.72
CA SER A 24 15.00 -34.82 13.21
C SER A 24 14.69 -34.53 11.74
N LEU A 25 14.96 -33.31 11.26
CA LEU A 25 14.93 -32.96 9.83
C LEU A 25 16.05 -33.64 9.02
N TYR A 26 17.24 -33.76 9.60
CA TYR A 26 18.38 -34.45 8.97
C TYR A 26 18.19 -35.97 8.92
N ILE A 27 17.71 -36.58 10.00
CA ILE A 27 17.32 -38.01 10.04
C ILE A 27 16.29 -38.29 8.94
N LEU A 28 15.22 -37.49 8.85
CA LEU A 28 14.22 -37.60 7.77
C LEU A 28 14.87 -37.54 6.38
N ARG A 29 15.73 -36.54 6.13
CA ARG A 29 16.45 -36.38 4.86
C ARG A 29 17.25 -37.62 4.50
N ASN A 30 18.01 -38.18 5.44
CA ASN A 30 18.85 -39.34 5.18
C ASN A 30 18.00 -40.60 4.94
N ARG A 31 16.94 -40.83 5.73
CA ARG A 31 16.05 -41.98 5.50
C ARG A 31 15.32 -41.94 4.14
N ILE A 32 15.04 -40.76 3.58
CA ILE A 32 14.44 -40.67 2.22
C ILE A 32 15.45 -40.71 1.07
N GLN A 33 16.77 -40.75 1.33
CA GLN A 33 17.80 -40.59 0.29
C GLN A 33 17.67 -41.58 -0.88
N ASN A 34 17.57 -42.88 -0.60
CA ASN A 34 17.47 -43.93 -1.63
C ASN A 34 16.24 -43.75 -2.51
N PHE A 35 15.10 -43.47 -1.88
CA PHE A 35 13.83 -43.20 -2.57
C PHE A 35 13.96 -42.00 -3.50
N ILE A 36 14.51 -40.88 -3.02
CA ILE A 36 14.65 -39.68 -3.85
C ILE A 36 15.66 -39.90 -4.99
N GLU A 37 16.83 -40.50 -4.76
CA GLU A 37 17.80 -40.80 -5.83
C GLU A 37 17.18 -41.67 -6.95
N LYS A 38 16.37 -42.67 -6.57
CA LYS A 38 15.64 -43.57 -7.48
C LYS A 38 14.49 -42.88 -8.22
N GLU A 39 13.65 -42.12 -7.52
CA GLU A 39 12.51 -41.44 -8.15
C GLU A 39 12.98 -40.27 -9.03
N THR A 40 14.09 -39.61 -8.69
CA THR A 40 14.74 -38.60 -9.55
C THR A 40 15.27 -39.24 -10.84
N GLU A 41 15.86 -40.43 -10.77
CA GLU A 41 16.33 -41.21 -11.94
C GLU A 41 15.16 -41.65 -12.83
N THR A 42 14.09 -42.14 -12.19
CA THR A 42 12.86 -42.59 -12.86
C THR A 42 12.17 -41.43 -13.56
N TYR A 43 12.06 -40.27 -12.89
CA TYR A 43 11.53 -39.05 -13.45
C TYR A 43 12.38 -38.55 -14.64
N HIS A 44 13.70 -38.46 -14.48
CA HIS A 44 14.61 -38.02 -15.54
C HIS A 44 14.53 -38.91 -16.78
N SER A 45 14.54 -40.23 -16.57
CA SER A 45 14.35 -41.23 -17.63
C SER A 45 13.00 -41.07 -18.34
N SER A 46 11.92 -40.77 -17.60
CA SER A 46 10.59 -40.55 -18.19
C SER A 46 10.55 -39.34 -19.14
N LEU A 47 11.30 -38.27 -18.82
CA LEU A 47 11.45 -37.12 -19.72
C LEU A 47 12.38 -37.46 -20.90
N ARG A 48 13.54 -38.06 -20.62
CA ARG A 48 14.57 -38.38 -21.61
C ARG A 48 14.04 -39.27 -22.74
N ASN A 49 13.07 -40.14 -22.42
CA ASN A 49 12.42 -41.06 -23.34
C ASN A 49 11.20 -40.46 -24.09
N LYS A 50 10.83 -39.19 -23.86
CA LYS A 50 9.81 -38.50 -24.68
C LYS A 50 10.26 -38.39 -26.13
N GLN A 51 9.34 -38.58 -27.07
CA GLN A 51 9.62 -38.63 -28.52
C GLN A 51 10.32 -37.37 -29.07
N GLU A 52 10.01 -36.17 -28.54
CA GLU A 52 10.69 -34.92 -28.92
C GLU A 52 12.17 -34.86 -28.48
N LEU A 53 12.50 -35.54 -27.37
CA LEU A 53 13.80 -35.48 -26.70
C LEU A 53 14.70 -36.65 -27.11
N ASN A 54 14.16 -37.88 -27.06
CA ASN A 54 14.77 -39.13 -27.51
C ASN A 54 16.26 -39.26 -27.16
N GLY A 55 16.61 -39.05 -25.89
CA GLY A 55 17.97 -39.16 -25.38
C GLY A 55 19.00 -38.11 -25.85
N LYS A 56 18.63 -37.18 -26.73
CA LYS A 56 19.54 -36.23 -27.40
C LYS A 56 20.17 -35.22 -26.43
N THR A 57 21.39 -34.80 -26.75
CA THR A 57 22.19 -33.82 -25.99
C THR A 57 22.21 -32.44 -26.63
N CYS A 58 22.42 -31.38 -25.85
CA CYS A 58 22.53 -30.02 -26.39
C CYS A 58 23.86 -29.80 -27.12
N HIS A 59 23.82 -29.64 -28.45
CA HIS A 59 25.01 -29.32 -29.26
C HIS A 59 25.35 -27.82 -29.30
N GLN A 60 24.45 -26.94 -28.86
CA GLN A 60 24.64 -25.48 -28.84
C GLN A 60 25.14 -24.95 -27.48
N ASN A 61 25.44 -25.86 -26.54
CA ASN A 61 25.97 -25.55 -25.20
C ASN A 61 25.18 -24.47 -24.41
N CYS A 62 23.84 -24.45 -24.55
CA CYS A 62 22.97 -23.43 -23.96
C CYS A 62 23.13 -23.34 -22.43
N ASN A 63 23.17 -22.11 -21.92
CA ASN A 63 23.43 -21.77 -20.52
C ASN A 63 22.20 -21.15 -19.82
N ASP A 64 22.38 -20.74 -18.57
CA ASP A 64 21.35 -20.11 -17.71
C ASP A 64 20.86 -18.75 -18.21
N LYS A 65 21.73 -17.95 -18.86
CA LYS A 65 21.32 -16.70 -19.53
C LYS A 65 20.40 -16.99 -20.71
N ASP A 66 20.63 -18.07 -21.45
CA ASP A 66 19.80 -18.42 -22.62
C ASP A 66 18.36 -18.78 -22.25
N ILE A 67 18.14 -19.40 -21.09
CA ILE A 67 16.78 -19.67 -20.58
C ILE A 67 16.03 -18.36 -20.37
N ASN A 68 16.69 -17.42 -19.69
CA ASN A 68 16.11 -16.15 -19.28
C ASN A 68 15.92 -15.18 -20.44
N GLN A 69 16.79 -15.22 -21.45
CA GLN A 69 16.71 -14.39 -22.67
C GLN A 69 15.90 -15.04 -23.80
N LYS A 70 15.40 -16.27 -23.63
CA LYS A 70 14.65 -17.07 -24.62
C LYS A 70 15.46 -17.40 -25.90
N SER A 71 16.78 -17.49 -25.80
CA SER A 71 17.71 -17.86 -26.89
C SER A 71 18.02 -19.37 -26.96
N LEU A 72 17.30 -20.21 -26.21
CA LEU A 72 17.51 -21.66 -26.20
C LEU A 72 17.38 -22.31 -27.59
N CYS A 73 18.27 -23.25 -27.88
CA CYS A 73 18.12 -24.13 -29.04
C CYS A 73 16.87 -25.02 -28.92
N GLN A 74 16.35 -25.48 -30.05
CA GLN A 74 15.08 -26.25 -30.16
C GLN A 74 14.98 -27.42 -29.16
N LEU A 75 16.07 -28.17 -28.94
CA LEU A 75 16.10 -29.29 -28.00
C LEU A 75 15.97 -28.82 -26.54
N CYS A 76 16.68 -27.77 -26.14
CA CYS A 76 16.55 -27.20 -24.80
C CYS A 76 15.18 -26.55 -24.58
N GLU A 77 14.56 -26.00 -25.63
CA GLU A 77 13.18 -25.51 -25.58
C GLU A 77 12.16 -26.64 -25.38
N CYS A 78 12.36 -27.81 -25.99
CA CYS A 78 11.55 -29.00 -25.69
C CYS A 78 11.76 -29.50 -24.25
N TRP A 79 13.00 -29.57 -23.75
CA TRP A 79 13.26 -29.87 -22.34
C TRP A 79 12.58 -28.86 -21.40
N ARG A 80 12.67 -27.56 -21.70
CA ARG A 80 12.03 -26.50 -20.92
C ARG A 80 10.51 -26.67 -20.87
N LYS A 81 9.86 -27.01 -21.99
CA LYS A 81 8.42 -27.30 -22.05
C LYS A 81 8.03 -28.50 -21.18
N GLU A 82 8.79 -29.60 -21.25
CA GLU A 82 8.54 -30.79 -20.44
C GLU A 82 8.72 -30.52 -18.94
N ILE A 83 9.74 -29.77 -18.55
CA ILE A 83 9.97 -29.33 -17.16
C ILE A 83 8.80 -28.46 -16.66
N VAL A 84 8.33 -27.50 -17.48
CA VAL A 84 7.13 -26.68 -17.19
C VAL A 84 5.88 -27.54 -17.07
N ALA A 85 5.65 -28.48 -18.00
CA ALA A 85 4.48 -29.34 -18.02
C ALA A 85 4.39 -30.24 -16.78
N ASN A 86 5.54 -30.65 -16.24
CA ASN A 86 5.66 -31.48 -15.04
C ASN A 86 5.70 -30.67 -13.72
N HIS A 87 5.38 -29.38 -13.72
CA HIS A 87 5.34 -28.56 -12.50
C HIS A 87 3.92 -28.44 -11.91
N ASN A 88 3.79 -28.52 -10.58
CA ASN A 88 2.56 -28.30 -9.79
C ASN A 88 2.22 -26.80 -9.68
N GLY A 89 2.11 -26.12 -10.83
CA GLY A 89 2.16 -24.66 -10.99
C GLY A 89 1.37 -23.81 -9.97
N LYS A 90 2.10 -23.19 -9.03
CA LYS A 90 1.65 -22.04 -8.21
C LYS A 90 2.77 -21.06 -7.82
N TYR A 91 4.02 -21.36 -8.15
CA TYR A 91 5.24 -20.58 -7.88
C TYR A 91 6.14 -20.63 -9.13
N GLY A 92 7.14 -19.74 -9.21
CA GLY A 92 8.03 -19.63 -10.38
C GLY A 92 9.10 -20.73 -10.43
N ILE A 93 9.46 -21.17 -11.63
CA ILE A 93 10.51 -22.17 -11.85
C ILE A 93 11.89 -21.51 -11.71
N HIS A 94 12.79 -22.13 -10.94
CA HIS A 94 14.09 -21.55 -10.59
C HIS A 94 15.16 -21.82 -11.67
N TRP A 95 14.95 -21.29 -12.86
CA TRP A 95 15.83 -21.47 -14.02
C TRP A 95 17.31 -21.10 -13.77
N ASN A 96 17.59 -20.14 -12.88
CA ASN A 96 18.95 -19.72 -12.53
C ASN A 96 19.78 -20.82 -11.82
N ASN A 97 19.15 -21.86 -11.30
CA ASN A 97 19.86 -23.05 -10.81
C ASN A 97 20.32 -23.97 -11.95
N CYS A 98 19.69 -23.90 -13.12
CA CYS A 98 19.75 -24.95 -14.15
C CYS A 98 20.78 -24.67 -15.23
N LYS A 99 21.49 -25.70 -15.69
CA LYS A 99 22.38 -25.63 -16.85
C LYS A 99 21.77 -26.45 -18.01
N PRO A 100 21.12 -25.81 -19.01
CA PRO A 100 20.30 -26.50 -20.03
C PRO A 100 21.03 -27.54 -20.86
N ASN A 101 22.32 -27.31 -21.11
CA ASN A 101 23.21 -28.26 -21.76
C ASN A 101 23.28 -29.63 -21.03
N ARG A 102 23.12 -29.65 -19.70
CA ARG A 102 23.17 -30.85 -18.86
C ARG A 102 21.83 -31.58 -18.67
N TRP A 103 20.68 -30.97 -18.99
CA TRP A 103 19.35 -31.59 -18.76
C TRP A 103 19.18 -33.00 -19.36
N SER A 104 19.89 -33.29 -20.45
CA SER A 104 19.89 -34.59 -21.13
C SER A 104 20.72 -35.70 -20.45
N THR A 105 21.61 -35.34 -19.53
CA THR A 105 22.65 -36.22 -18.96
C THR A 105 22.69 -36.21 -17.43
N ASP A 106 22.09 -35.19 -16.79
CA ASP A 106 22.13 -34.98 -15.35
C ASP A 106 20.70 -34.79 -14.81
N LYS A 107 20.30 -35.71 -13.93
CA LYS A 107 18.96 -35.71 -13.31
C LYS A 107 18.79 -34.60 -12.27
N TRP A 108 19.86 -34.22 -11.58
CA TRP A 108 19.83 -33.17 -10.59
C TRP A 108 19.73 -31.78 -11.23
N GLU A 109 20.32 -31.56 -12.41
CA GLU A 109 20.11 -30.34 -13.22
C GLU A 109 18.66 -30.16 -13.71
N VAL A 110 17.87 -31.24 -13.79
CA VAL A 110 16.42 -31.18 -14.01
C VAL A 110 15.66 -30.96 -12.69
N ALA A 111 16.03 -31.64 -11.61
CA ALA A 111 15.41 -31.48 -10.28
C ALA A 111 15.54 -30.05 -9.72
N LYS A 112 16.69 -29.40 -9.95
CA LYS A 112 16.99 -27.99 -9.59
C LYS A 112 15.94 -26.96 -10.02
N ALA A 113 15.18 -27.23 -11.09
CA ALA A 113 14.14 -26.34 -11.58
C ALA A 113 12.98 -26.16 -10.56
N TYR A 114 12.75 -27.18 -9.74
CA TYR A 114 11.69 -27.27 -8.72
C TYR A 114 12.16 -26.90 -7.30
N MET A 115 13.44 -26.54 -7.16
CA MET A 115 14.08 -26.23 -5.88
C MET A 115 14.27 -24.71 -5.72
N PRO A 116 14.38 -24.17 -4.49
CA PRO A 116 14.68 -22.75 -4.26
C PRO A 116 16.04 -22.33 -4.86
N ARG A 117 16.36 -21.03 -4.85
CA ARG A 117 17.66 -20.53 -5.37
C ARG A 117 18.83 -21.01 -4.51
N GLY A 118 20.02 -21.05 -5.12
CA GLY A 118 21.28 -21.36 -4.43
C GLY A 118 21.89 -22.72 -4.79
N HIS A 119 21.36 -23.42 -5.80
CA HIS A 119 21.78 -24.79 -6.13
C HIS A 119 22.49 -24.92 -7.49
N ARG A 120 22.94 -23.82 -8.07
CA ARG A 120 23.51 -23.72 -9.42
C ARG A 120 24.65 -24.71 -9.66
N ASP A 121 25.47 -24.95 -8.66
CA ASP A 121 26.67 -25.78 -8.76
C ASP A 121 26.57 -27.14 -8.03
N HIS A 122 25.37 -27.50 -7.55
CA HIS A 122 25.08 -28.83 -6.99
C HIS A 122 24.92 -29.89 -8.10
N CYS A 123 25.13 -31.17 -7.81
CA CYS A 123 24.98 -32.26 -8.79
C CYS A 123 24.70 -33.67 -8.20
N GLU A 124 24.53 -33.79 -6.89
CA GLU A 124 24.26 -35.07 -6.20
C GLU A 124 23.45 -34.81 -4.92
N PHE A 125 22.75 -35.82 -4.40
CA PHE A 125 21.89 -35.69 -3.21
C PHE A 125 22.58 -35.01 -2.01
N SER A 126 23.86 -35.30 -1.78
CA SER A 126 24.63 -34.81 -0.63
C SER A 126 24.65 -33.27 -0.54
N HIS A 127 24.64 -32.58 -1.69
CA HIS A 127 24.72 -31.12 -1.78
C HIS A 127 23.37 -30.42 -1.47
N PHE A 128 22.25 -31.12 -1.52
CA PHE A 128 20.92 -30.54 -1.30
C PHE A 128 20.48 -30.68 0.16
N ASP A 129 19.95 -29.60 0.74
CA ASP A 129 19.36 -29.63 2.09
C ASP A 129 17.96 -30.28 2.08
N VAL A 130 17.38 -30.49 3.26
CA VAL A 130 16.04 -31.08 3.38
C VAL A 130 14.97 -30.23 2.71
N ALA A 131 15.06 -28.89 2.74
CA ALA A 131 14.06 -28.05 2.07
C ALA A 131 14.17 -28.10 0.55
N ALA A 132 15.37 -28.17 -0.04
CA ALA A 132 15.53 -28.36 -1.48
C ALA A 132 14.87 -29.66 -1.95
N ILE A 133 15.13 -30.77 -1.24
CA ILE A 133 14.52 -32.07 -1.54
C ILE A 133 13.00 -32.03 -1.39
N LEU A 134 12.47 -31.51 -0.28
CA LEU A 134 11.03 -31.40 -0.06
C LEU A 134 10.33 -30.44 -1.03
N ASN A 135 10.99 -29.35 -1.46
CA ASN A 135 10.44 -28.45 -2.49
C ASN A 135 10.35 -29.14 -3.85
N PHE A 136 11.35 -29.94 -4.24
CA PHE A 136 11.29 -30.76 -5.45
C PHE A 136 10.11 -31.76 -5.39
N MET A 137 9.93 -32.46 -4.26
CA MET A 137 8.76 -33.34 -4.04
C MET A 137 7.42 -32.59 -4.11
N ASN A 138 7.34 -31.38 -3.55
CA ASN A 138 6.13 -30.58 -3.55
C ASN A 138 5.80 -29.99 -4.94
N PHE A 139 6.80 -29.63 -5.74
CA PHE A 139 6.61 -28.92 -7.00
C PHE A 139 6.67 -29.77 -8.26
N CYS A 140 7.23 -30.99 -8.24
CA CYS A 140 7.23 -31.89 -9.39
C CYS A 140 6.00 -32.83 -9.39
N LYS A 141 5.33 -32.97 -10.54
CA LYS A 141 4.16 -33.84 -10.74
C LYS A 141 4.45 -35.33 -10.57
N HIS A 142 5.71 -35.75 -10.70
CA HIS A 142 6.14 -37.14 -10.46
C HIS A 142 5.73 -37.62 -9.07
N PHE A 143 5.87 -36.75 -8.07
CA PHE A 143 5.54 -37.00 -6.66
C PHE A 143 4.09 -36.70 -6.30
N SER A 144 3.18 -36.49 -7.27
CA SER A 144 1.77 -36.09 -7.03
C SER A 144 0.93 -37.08 -6.19
N LYS A 145 1.40 -38.32 -6.01
CA LYS A 145 0.82 -39.30 -5.08
C LYS A 145 1.08 -38.95 -3.60
N ILE A 146 2.09 -38.14 -3.33
CA ILE A 146 2.45 -37.67 -1.98
C ILE A 146 1.61 -36.43 -1.67
N GLN A 147 0.96 -36.41 -0.50
CA GLN A 147 0.10 -35.30 -0.12
C GLN A 147 0.92 -34.03 0.19
N GLY A 148 1.11 -33.19 -0.83
CA GLY A 148 1.95 -31.97 -0.78
C GLY A 148 1.54 -30.88 0.22
N HIS A 149 0.58 -31.11 1.13
CA HIS A 149 0.41 -30.26 2.31
C HIS A 149 1.29 -30.73 3.48
N HIS A 150 1.42 -32.04 3.73
CA HIS A 150 2.37 -32.59 4.70
C HIS A 150 3.82 -32.21 4.38
N VAL A 151 4.20 -32.28 3.10
CA VAL A 151 5.52 -31.85 2.60
C VAL A 151 5.77 -30.37 2.91
N ARG A 152 4.78 -29.49 2.68
CA ARG A 152 4.87 -28.05 3.02
C ARG A 152 4.92 -27.79 4.51
N ASN A 153 4.24 -28.58 5.33
CA ASN A 153 4.31 -28.43 6.79
C ASN A 153 5.74 -28.71 7.29
N VAL A 154 6.44 -29.72 6.76
CA VAL A 154 7.85 -29.99 7.13
C VAL A 154 8.82 -28.96 6.54
N ILE A 155 8.54 -28.40 5.35
CA ILE A 155 9.30 -27.22 4.85
C ILE A 155 9.16 -26.05 5.82
N ASN A 156 7.97 -25.79 6.37
CA ASN A 156 7.77 -24.74 7.37
C ASN A 156 8.55 -25.05 8.67
N VAL A 157 8.61 -26.31 9.12
CA VAL A 157 9.47 -26.71 10.26
C VAL A 157 10.94 -26.39 9.99
N ARG A 158 11.48 -26.72 8.81
CA ARG A 158 12.85 -26.33 8.42
C ARG A 158 13.04 -24.83 8.45
N ASN A 159 12.09 -24.06 7.91
CA ASN A 159 12.19 -22.60 7.89
C ASN A 159 12.19 -22.01 9.32
N ASN A 160 11.35 -22.52 10.23
CA ASN A 160 11.35 -22.10 11.63
C ASN A 160 12.69 -22.40 12.34
N VAL A 161 13.29 -23.56 12.07
CA VAL A 161 14.61 -23.93 12.62
C VAL A 161 15.72 -23.01 12.07
N MET A 162 15.75 -22.78 10.75
CA MET A 162 16.82 -22.00 10.12
C MET A 162 16.70 -20.49 10.37
N HIS A 163 15.48 -19.96 10.52
CA HIS A 163 15.20 -18.56 10.89
C HIS A 163 14.90 -18.36 12.39
N SER A 164 15.31 -19.29 13.26
CA SER A 164 15.44 -19.01 14.69
C SER A 164 16.67 -18.09 14.89
N PRO A 165 16.49 -16.83 15.31
CA PRO A 165 17.59 -15.86 15.33
C PRO A 165 18.59 -16.14 16.45
N ASP A 166 18.10 -16.56 17.62
CA ASP A 166 18.88 -16.84 18.83
C ASP A 166 19.28 -18.33 18.98
N LEU A 167 18.96 -19.15 17.98
CA LEU A 167 19.13 -20.62 17.97
C LEU A 167 18.34 -21.34 19.06
N LYS A 168 17.19 -20.78 19.48
CA LYS A 168 16.34 -21.37 20.52
C LYS A 168 15.00 -21.84 19.95
N MET A 169 14.39 -22.79 20.65
CA MET A 169 13.06 -23.32 20.36
C MET A 169 12.39 -23.80 21.66
N SER A 170 11.08 -23.57 21.80
CA SER A 170 10.34 -24.09 22.95
C SER A 170 10.25 -25.63 22.91
N ASN A 171 10.05 -26.24 24.07
CA ASN A 171 9.80 -27.68 24.20
C ASN A 171 8.51 -28.09 23.47
N GLU A 172 7.53 -27.19 23.44
CA GLU A 172 6.21 -27.34 22.85
C GLU A 172 6.28 -27.28 21.32
N ASP A 173 7.05 -26.33 20.76
CA ASP A 173 7.30 -26.23 19.32
C ASP A 173 8.17 -27.39 18.83
N MET A 174 9.21 -27.79 19.57
CA MET A 174 10.01 -28.97 19.24
C MET A 174 9.14 -30.24 19.13
N LYS A 175 8.25 -30.48 20.11
CA LYS A 175 7.29 -31.61 20.06
C LYS A 175 6.32 -31.52 18.89
N LYS A 176 5.78 -30.33 18.61
CA LYS A 176 4.89 -30.04 17.46
C LYS A 176 5.61 -30.26 16.13
N HIS A 177 6.88 -29.89 16.05
CA HIS A 177 7.74 -30.05 14.88
C HIS A 177 8.14 -31.52 14.65
N HIS A 178 8.53 -32.25 15.70
CA HIS A 178 8.73 -33.71 15.65
C HIS A 178 7.45 -34.44 15.22
N SER A 179 6.29 -34.09 15.79
CA SER A 179 4.99 -34.65 15.38
C SER A 179 4.67 -34.40 13.90
N THR A 180 5.03 -33.22 13.38
CA THR A 180 4.85 -32.86 11.97
C THR A 180 5.77 -33.66 11.04
N ILE A 181 7.02 -33.92 11.47
CA ILE A 181 8.00 -34.75 10.75
C ILE A 181 7.57 -36.21 10.73
N LEU A 182 7.13 -36.76 11.87
CA LEU A 182 6.63 -38.13 12.02
C LEU A 182 5.39 -38.38 11.16
N LEU A 183 4.46 -37.41 11.10
CA LEU A 183 3.29 -37.50 10.24
C LEU A 183 3.66 -37.61 8.75
N LEU A 184 4.66 -36.85 8.27
CA LEU A 184 5.16 -37.01 6.91
C LEU A 184 5.88 -38.35 6.71
N ALA A 185 6.68 -38.80 7.69
CA ALA A 185 7.38 -40.08 7.63
C ALA A 185 6.39 -41.25 7.48
N ASN A 186 5.36 -41.31 8.33
CA ASN A 186 4.32 -42.35 8.30
C ASN A 186 3.52 -42.34 6.98
N MET A 187 3.28 -41.16 6.39
CA MET A 187 2.64 -41.04 5.06
C MET A 187 3.53 -41.50 3.90
N LEU A 188 4.86 -41.53 4.08
CA LEU A 188 5.83 -41.98 3.08
C LEU A 188 6.26 -43.45 3.27
N GLN A 189 6.17 -43.98 4.50
CA GLN A 189 6.57 -45.33 4.90
C GLN A 189 6.09 -46.46 3.96
N PRO A 190 4.87 -46.46 3.38
CA PRO A 190 4.45 -47.49 2.42
C PRO A 190 5.22 -47.49 1.08
N GLN A 191 5.94 -46.41 0.78
CA GLN A 191 6.78 -46.23 -0.41
C GLN A 191 8.28 -46.16 -0.07
N VAL A 192 8.63 -45.94 1.21
CA VAL A 192 9.99 -45.77 1.72
C VAL A 192 10.17 -46.59 3.00
N PRO A 193 10.47 -47.91 2.90
CA PRO A 193 10.68 -48.78 4.06
C PRO A 193 11.83 -48.32 4.97
N GLU A 194 12.78 -47.53 4.46
CA GLU A 194 13.85 -46.91 5.24
C GLU A 194 13.37 -45.90 6.30
N LEU A 195 12.09 -45.50 6.30
CA LEU A 195 11.51 -44.68 7.37
C LEU A 195 11.11 -45.49 8.62
N ASN A 196 11.16 -46.82 8.56
CA ASN A 196 10.99 -47.68 9.73
C ASN A 196 12.10 -47.38 10.78
N GLY A 197 11.71 -47.16 12.03
CA GLY A 197 12.65 -46.83 13.11
C GLY A 197 13.04 -45.35 13.22
N LEU A 198 12.44 -44.45 12.43
CA LEU A 198 12.75 -43.02 12.46
C LEU A 198 12.32 -42.35 13.78
N GLU A 199 11.21 -42.78 14.39
CA GLU A 199 10.77 -42.25 15.68
C GLU A 199 11.71 -42.69 16.81
N GLU A 200 12.17 -43.94 16.76
CA GLU A 200 13.15 -44.52 17.67
C GLU A 200 14.51 -43.83 17.56
N GLU A 201 14.98 -43.52 16.34
CA GLU A 201 16.23 -42.81 16.09
C GLU A 201 16.19 -41.36 16.63
N ILE A 202 15.08 -40.63 16.39
CA ILE A 202 14.88 -39.29 16.97
C ILE A 202 14.84 -39.36 18.51
N LYS A 203 14.12 -40.32 19.10
CA LYS A 203 14.09 -40.53 20.55
C LYS A 203 15.48 -40.87 21.11
N GLN A 204 16.24 -41.72 20.42
CA GLN A 204 17.59 -42.09 20.81
C GLN A 204 18.52 -40.87 20.79
N TYR A 205 18.47 -40.04 19.75
CA TYR A 205 19.23 -38.79 19.68
C TYR A 205 18.87 -37.83 20.83
N ASN A 206 17.57 -37.54 21.01
CA ASN A 206 17.07 -36.67 22.07
C ASN A 206 17.57 -37.13 23.45
N ASN A 207 17.40 -38.42 23.76
CA ASN A 207 17.83 -39.03 25.02
C ASN A 207 19.36 -38.97 25.19
N THR A 208 20.13 -39.17 24.12
CA THR A 208 21.60 -39.13 24.17
C THR A 208 22.09 -37.71 24.45
N LEU A 209 21.51 -36.70 23.79
CA LEU A 209 21.83 -35.29 24.02
C LEU A 209 21.51 -34.87 25.47
N ASP A 210 20.34 -35.23 25.98
CA ASP A 210 19.96 -34.88 27.36
C ASP A 210 20.80 -35.65 28.40
N GLN A 211 21.14 -36.92 28.18
CA GLN A 211 21.93 -37.70 29.13
C GLN A 211 23.40 -37.26 29.23
N ASN A 212 24.01 -36.77 28.16
CA ASN A 212 25.40 -36.30 28.17
C ASN A 212 25.56 -34.92 28.83
N PHE A 213 24.52 -34.07 28.83
CA PHE A 213 24.63 -32.68 29.29
C PHE A 213 23.78 -32.32 30.53
N ASN A 214 22.77 -33.10 30.91
CA ASN A 214 21.94 -32.82 32.10
C ASN A 214 22.43 -33.50 33.41
N LYS A 215 23.59 -34.16 33.38
CA LYS A 215 24.22 -34.74 34.59
C LYS A 215 25.57 -34.06 34.88
N PRO A 216 25.89 -33.76 36.15
CA PRO A 216 27.26 -33.43 36.51
C PRO A 216 28.16 -34.64 36.20
N LEU A 217 29.34 -34.39 35.64
CA LEU A 217 30.24 -35.40 35.12
C LEU A 217 30.79 -36.30 36.24
N CYS A 218 30.12 -37.42 36.50
CA CYS A 218 30.61 -38.44 37.42
C CYS A 218 31.74 -39.23 36.74
N GLU A 219 32.88 -39.36 37.41
CA GLU A 219 34.06 -40.02 36.87
C GLU A 219 33.83 -41.53 36.67
N VAL A 220 33.58 -41.96 35.43
CA VAL A 220 33.52 -43.36 35.03
C VAL A 220 34.19 -43.53 33.66
N ASP A 221 35.24 -44.36 33.61
CA ASP A 221 36.00 -44.87 32.46
C ASP A 221 35.81 -44.15 31.12
N GLY A 222 36.68 -43.16 30.86
CA GLY A 222 36.58 -42.15 29.82
C GLY A 222 36.79 -42.59 28.36
N GLN A 223 36.22 -43.72 27.93
CA GLN A 223 36.21 -44.16 26.52
C GLN A 223 34.82 -44.07 25.84
N GLN A 224 33.73 -44.51 26.48
CA GLN A 224 32.39 -44.50 25.83
C GLN A 224 31.75 -43.11 25.76
N ILE A 225 31.96 -42.27 26.78
CA ILE A 225 31.42 -40.90 26.87
C ILE A 225 31.98 -40.02 25.74
N ASN A 226 33.25 -40.22 25.37
CA ASN A 226 33.97 -39.40 24.40
C ASN A 226 33.39 -39.52 22.97
N VAL A 227 33.05 -40.74 22.54
CA VAL A 227 32.51 -41.00 21.19
C VAL A 227 31.15 -40.33 20.99
N HIS A 228 30.19 -40.57 21.88
CA HIS A 228 28.85 -39.98 21.78
C HIS A 228 28.91 -38.44 21.92
N THR A 229 29.75 -37.91 22.80
CA THR A 229 29.95 -36.44 22.91
C THR A 229 30.49 -35.86 21.60
N ARG A 230 31.43 -36.54 20.94
CA ARG A 230 31.96 -36.11 19.64
C ARG A 230 30.90 -36.16 18.55
N GLU A 231 30.13 -37.24 18.46
CA GLU A 231 29.05 -37.35 17.47
C GLU A 231 28.03 -36.21 17.64
N LEU A 232 27.61 -35.91 18.87
CA LEU A 232 26.72 -34.77 19.18
C LEU A 232 27.32 -33.42 18.75
N LEU A 233 28.62 -33.20 18.95
CA LEU A 233 29.32 -31.99 18.49
C LEU A 233 29.45 -31.94 16.95
N ASP A 234 29.66 -33.07 16.29
CA ASP A 234 29.69 -33.16 14.83
C ASP A 234 28.28 -32.88 14.25
N ARG A 235 27.20 -33.29 14.95
CA ARG A 235 25.81 -32.93 14.62
C ARG A 235 25.53 -31.43 14.78
N GLU A 236 25.95 -30.84 15.89
CA GLU A 236 25.85 -29.40 16.16
C GLU A 236 26.56 -28.57 15.08
N ASN A 237 27.81 -28.91 14.77
CA ASN A 237 28.56 -28.25 13.71
C ASN A 237 27.85 -28.37 12.35
N GLN A 238 27.29 -29.54 12.02
CA GLN A 238 26.54 -29.72 10.77
C GLN A 238 25.26 -28.86 10.70
N ALA A 239 24.48 -28.77 11.80
CA ALA A 239 23.28 -27.93 11.86
C ALA A 239 23.62 -26.43 11.69
N LEU A 240 24.69 -25.95 12.34
CA LEU A 240 25.17 -24.58 12.20
C LEU A 240 25.71 -24.31 10.78
N LYS A 241 26.50 -25.23 10.22
CA LYS A 241 27.03 -25.17 8.84
C LYS A 241 25.91 -25.02 7.82
N ASP A 242 24.80 -25.71 7.99
CA ASP A 242 23.65 -25.60 7.07
C ASP A 242 22.84 -24.31 7.27
N LYS A 243 22.68 -23.79 8.50
CA LYS A 243 22.14 -22.44 8.74
C LYS A 243 23.02 -21.35 8.10
N ILE A 244 24.34 -21.46 8.23
CA ILE A 244 25.29 -20.50 7.62
C ILE A 244 25.18 -20.53 6.08
N LYS A 245 25.09 -21.71 5.46
CA LYS A 245 24.86 -21.82 4.01
C LYS A 245 23.54 -21.20 3.57
N ASP A 246 22.47 -21.33 4.37
CA ASP A 246 21.16 -20.74 4.05
C ASP A 246 21.23 -19.20 4.05
N ILE A 247 21.88 -18.62 5.07
CA ILE A 247 22.14 -17.19 5.16
C ILE A 247 22.97 -16.72 3.95
N ILE A 248 24.10 -17.38 3.64
CA ILE A 248 24.94 -17.07 2.46
C ILE A 248 24.13 -17.13 1.16
N SER A 249 23.33 -18.19 0.97
CA SER A 249 22.47 -18.36 -0.21
C SER A 249 21.41 -17.26 -0.35
N SER A 250 21.01 -16.64 0.77
CA SER A 250 20.06 -15.53 0.79
C SER A 250 20.65 -14.19 0.36
N PHE A 251 21.97 -13.98 0.53
CA PHE A 251 22.73 -12.81 0.06
C PHE A 251 23.20 -12.96 -1.38
N GLU A 252 23.50 -14.18 -1.85
CA GLU A 252 23.90 -14.46 -3.24
C GLU A 252 22.72 -14.40 -4.24
N GLY A 253 21.50 -14.05 -3.79
CA GLY A 253 20.29 -14.02 -4.61
C GLY A 253 19.76 -12.60 -4.86
N ASN A 254 19.69 -12.19 -6.14
CA ASN A 254 19.15 -10.90 -6.58
C ASN A 254 17.63 -10.74 -6.28
N GLN A 255 17.25 -10.45 -5.03
CA GLN A 255 15.90 -10.03 -4.66
C GLN A 255 15.87 -9.19 -3.37
N GLU A 256 15.17 -8.07 -3.42
CA GLU A 256 14.98 -7.08 -2.34
C GLU A 256 14.04 -7.56 -1.21
N GLU A 257 13.79 -8.86 -1.09
CA GLU A 257 12.88 -9.42 -0.09
C GLU A 257 13.53 -9.48 1.30
N ASN A 258 13.03 -8.64 2.22
CA ASN A 258 13.38 -8.54 3.64
C ASN A 258 14.90 -8.61 3.95
N VAL A 259 15.66 -7.69 3.37
CA VAL A 259 17.11 -7.53 3.66
C VAL A 259 17.36 -7.31 5.16
N ASN A 260 16.51 -6.53 5.85
CA ASN A 260 16.67 -6.21 7.27
C ASN A 260 16.56 -7.45 8.17
N GLY A 261 15.58 -8.34 7.93
CA GLY A 261 15.46 -9.60 8.66
C GLY A 261 16.65 -10.54 8.44
N LYS A 262 17.14 -10.63 7.19
CA LYS A 262 18.35 -11.42 6.86
C LYS A 262 19.61 -10.86 7.51
N LEU A 263 19.71 -9.53 7.63
CA LEU A 263 20.82 -8.86 8.31
C LEU A 263 20.78 -9.09 9.83
N GLN A 264 19.59 -9.23 10.42
CA GLN A 264 19.43 -9.67 11.81
C GLN A 264 19.82 -11.14 12.00
N ASP A 265 19.33 -12.07 11.16
CA ASP A 265 19.74 -13.48 11.18
C ASP A 265 21.28 -13.63 11.02
N PHE A 266 21.88 -12.86 10.11
CA PHE A 266 23.33 -12.77 9.92
C PHE A 266 24.05 -12.28 11.18
N LYS A 267 23.58 -11.18 11.78
CA LYS A 267 24.23 -10.60 12.94
C LYS A 267 24.17 -11.55 14.15
N HIS A 268 23.01 -12.14 14.43
CA HIS A 268 22.87 -13.02 15.57
C HIS A 268 23.71 -14.30 15.45
N ILE A 269 23.88 -14.88 14.25
CA ILE A 269 24.79 -16.03 14.09
C ILE A 269 26.26 -15.63 14.28
N MET A 270 26.67 -14.44 13.84
CA MET A 270 28.01 -13.91 14.10
C MET A 270 28.25 -13.66 15.59
N ASP A 271 27.34 -12.94 16.26
CA ASP A 271 27.39 -12.67 17.70
C ASP A 271 27.43 -13.98 18.52
N PHE A 272 26.71 -15.04 18.10
CA PHE A 272 26.73 -16.36 18.75
C PHE A 272 28.05 -17.11 18.53
N LEU A 273 28.62 -17.05 17.33
CA LEU A 273 29.89 -17.71 17.01
C LEU A 273 31.07 -17.06 17.74
N ASP A 274 31.12 -15.73 17.83
CA ASP A 274 32.18 -15.03 18.57
C ASP A 274 32.16 -15.32 20.09
N GLN A 275 31.01 -15.77 20.63
CA GLN A 275 30.89 -16.29 22.01
C GLN A 275 31.37 -17.75 22.15
N ASN A 276 31.40 -18.54 21.06
CA ASN A 276 31.70 -19.97 21.04
C ASN A 276 32.93 -20.28 20.17
N LYS A 277 34.12 -20.10 20.73
CA LYS A 277 35.39 -20.22 20.00
C LYS A 277 35.64 -21.60 19.39
N ASP A 278 35.15 -22.66 20.03
CA ASP A 278 35.23 -24.02 19.51
C ASP A 278 34.38 -24.21 18.24
N LEU A 279 33.30 -23.45 18.06
CA LEU A 279 32.53 -23.44 16.82
C LEU A 279 33.21 -22.60 15.73
N LEU A 280 33.87 -21.49 16.08
CA LEU A 280 34.69 -20.72 15.15
C LEU A 280 35.86 -21.53 14.57
N GLU A 281 36.53 -22.34 15.38
CA GLU A 281 37.64 -23.19 14.94
C GLU A 281 37.16 -24.30 13.96
N ASN A 282 36.00 -24.90 14.22
CA ASN A 282 35.44 -25.97 13.38
C ASN A 282 34.71 -25.48 12.10
N LEU A 283 34.09 -24.29 12.15
CA LEU A 283 33.31 -23.71 11.04
C LEU A 283 34.08 -22.65 10.24
N GLY A 284 35.39 -22.53 10.45
CA GLY A 284 36.26 -21.50 9.88
C GLY A 284 36.05 -21.19 8.38
N PRO A 285 35.94 -22.18 7.46
CA PRO A 285 35.73 -21.92 6.03
C PRO A 285 34.40 -21.20 5.75
N GLU A 286 33.31 -21.68 6.33
CA GLU A 286 31.98 -21.06 6.21
C GLU A 286 31.92 -19.67 6.88
N VAL A 287 32.53 -19.51 8.05
CA VAL A 287 32.58 -18.23 8.77
C VAL A 287 33.43 -17.19 8.03
N ASN A 288 34.52 -17.60 7.36
CA ASN A 288 35.30 -16.70 6.52
C ASN A 288 34.47 -16.19 5.33
N LYS A 289 33.59 -17.03 4.75
CA LYS A 289 32.67 -16.58 3.69
C LYS A 289 31.57 -15.64 4.22
N LEU A 290 31.07 -15.83 5.44
CA LEU A 290 30.20 -14.83 6.10
C LEU A 290 30.93 -13.49 6.29
N LYS A 291 32.19 -13.51 6.74
CA LYS A 291 33.01 -12.30 6.92
C LYS A 291 33.28 -11.57 5.60
N GLU A 292 33.53 -12.31 4.51
CA GLU A 292 33.66 -11.74 3.16
C GLU A 292 32.38 -11.04 2.68
N ILE A 293 31.20 -11.53 3.08
CA ILE A 293 29.91 -10.87 2.80
C ILE A 293 29.75 -9.61 3.66
N GLN A 294 30.07 -9.68 4.96
CA GLN A 294 29.99 -8.52 5.86
C GLN A 294 30.85 -7.37 5.36
N THR A 295 32.12 -7.61 5.01
CA THR A 295 33.02 -6.56 4.51
C THR A 295 32.48 -5.88 3.25
N LYS A 296 31.83 -6.62 2.34
CA LYS A 296 31.19 -6.04 1.15
C LYS A 296 29.92 -5.23 1.47
N VAL A 297 29.21 -5.57 2.55
CA VAL A 297 28.08 -4.77 3.05
C VAL A 297 28.59 -3.48 3.68
N ASP A 298 29.64 -3.55 4.51
CA ASP A 298 30.28 -2.38 5.13
C ASP A 298 30.87 -1.42 4.07
N GLU A 299 31.55 -1.95 3.05
CA GLU A 299 32.07 -1.19 1.90
C GLU A 299 30.94 -0.46 1.13
N LEU A 300 29.81 -1.13 0.91
CA LEU A 300 28.65 -0.53 0.23
C LEU A 300 27.96 0.55 1.07
N ASP A 301 27.85 0.37 2.39
CA ASP A 301 27.31 1.40 3.29
C ASP A 301 28.25 2.62 3.42
N GLU A 302 29.57 2.44 3.32
CA GLU A 302 30.54 3.55 3.22
C GLU A 302 30.44 4.27 1.86
N GLU A 303 30.27 3.54 0.74
CA GLU A 303 30.01 4.16 -0.57
C GLU A 303 28.69 4.95 -0.57
N VAL A 304 27.60 4.39 -0.04
CA VAL A 304 26.29 5.06 0.06
C VAL A 304 26.38 6.30 0.97
N SER A 305 27.10 6.21 2.10
CA SER A 305 27.35 7.36 2.98
C SER A 305 28.16 8.45 2.28
N THR A 306 29.19 8.06 1.52
CA THR A 306 30.02 8.98 0.71
C THR A 306 29.21 9.66 -0.40
N LEU A 307 28.34 8.92 -1.08
CA LEU A 307 27.43 9.44 -2.10
C LEU A 307 26.42 10.42 -1.50
N LYS A 308 25.89 10.13 -0.30
CA LYS A 308 24.99 11.02 0.44
C LYS A 308 25.67 12.33 0.83
N VAL A 309 26.89 12.28 1.39
CA VAL A 309 27.66 13.49 1.70
C VAL A 309 27.95 14.33 0.45
N ARG A 310 28.23 13.68 -0.69
CA ARG A 310 28.39 14.37 -1.99
C ARG A 310 27.09 14.99 -2.49
N MET A 311 25.95 14.34 -2.28
CA MET A 311 24.62 14.89 -2.59
C MET A 311 24.32 16.13 -1.74
N ASP A 312 24.48 16.03 -0.42
CA ASP A 312 24.27 17.13 0.52
C ASP A 312 25.19 18.33 0.22
N GLN A 313 26.41 18.09 -0.25
CA GLN A 313 27.35 19.12 -0.72
C GLN A 313 26.86 19.78 -2.02
N LEU A 314 26.45 19.00 -3.02
CA LEU A 314 25.89 19.49 -4.29
C LEU A 314 24.52 20.18 -4.14
N GLU A 315 23.81 19.97 -3.04
CA GLU A 315 22.60 20.73 -2.70
C GLU A 315 22.92 22.03 -1.97
N LYS A 316 23.96 22.08 -1.13
CA LYS A 316 24.47 23.35 -0.57
C LYS A 316 25.06 24.27 -1.63
N GLU A 317 25.73 23.73 -2.65
CA GLU A 317 26.31 24.49 -3.76
C GLU A 317 25.28 25.09 -4.73
N LYS A 318 23.97 24.92 -4.49
CA LYS A 318 22.87 25.54 -5.27
C LYS A 318 22.38 26.89 -4.75
N GLN A 319 22.93 27.42 -3.66
CA GLN A 319 22.72 28.83 -3.29
C GLN A 319 23.88 29.67 -3.85
N ASP A 320 23.57 30.41 -4.92
CA ASP A 320 24.49 31.18 -5.75
C ASP A 320 25.27 32.22 -4.93
N PRO A 321 26.60 32.34 -5.11
CA PRO A 321 27.05 33.47 -5.93
C PRO A 321 28.27 33.20 -6.84
N LEU A 322 28.01 33.21 -8.15
CA LEU A 322 28.87 33.67 -9.26
C LEU A 322 30.37 33.42 -9.12
N LEU A 323 30.82 32.20 -9.44
CA LEU A 323 32.24 31.90 -9.71
C LEU A 323 32.52 31.68 -11.22
N PRO A 324 33.68 32.14 -11.73
CA PRO A 324 33.95 32.21 -13.16
C PRO A 324 34.39 30.86 -13.75
N GLY A 325 33.84 30.50 -14.91
CA GLY A 325 34.30 29.33 -15.69
C GLY A 325 33.35 28.92 -16.80
N ILE A 326 32.05 29.08 -16.61
CA ILE A 326 31.02 28.84 -17.64
C ILE A 326 30.90 30.12 -18.50
N PRO A 327 31.16 30.08 -19.82
CA PRO A 327 30.97 31.26 -20.67
C PRO A 327 29.47 31.58 -20.77
N PRO A 328 29.00 32.75 -20.31
CA PRO A 328 27.59 33.07 -20.38
C PRO A 328 27.16 33.25 -21.84
N ARG A 329 25.92 32.87 -22.14
CA ARG A 329 25.39 32.80 -23.52
C ARG A 329 24.62 34.05 -23.96
N TYR A 330 24.91 35.22 -23.39
CA TYR A 330 24.18 36.47 -23.67
C TYR A 330 24.09 36.81 -25.16
N LYS A 331 25.15 36.52 -25.94
CA LYS A 331 25.14 36.66 -27.40
C LYS A 331 24.02 35.84 -28.04
N ASN A 332 23.86 34.57 -27.66
CA ASN A 332 22.78 33.71 -28.16
C ASN A 332 21.42 34.23 -27.71
N HIS A 333 21.28 34.61 -26.43
CA HIS A 333 20.03 35.18 -25.91
C HIS A 333 19.64 36.49 -26.63
N LEU A 334 20.62 37.27 -27.11
CA LEU A 334 20.36 38.45 -27.94
C LEU A 334 19.91 38.08 -29.37
N PHE A 335 20.51 37.08 -30.02
CA PHE A 335 19.98 36.55 -31.28
C PHE A 335 18.55 36.02 -31.11
N GLU A 336 18.27 35.30 -30.03
CA GLU A 336 16.94 34.76 -29.69
C GLU A 336 15.93 35.89 -29.41
N PHE A 337 16.33 36.93 -28.67
CA PHE A 337 15.49 38.11 -28.41
C PHE A 337 15.14 38.86 -29.70
N CYS A 338 16.12 39.15 -30.55
CA CYS A 338 15.89 39.80 -31.85
C CYS A 338 14.96 38.96 -32.73
N ARG A 339 15.17 37.64 -32.78
CA ARG A 339 14.36 36.69 -33.55
C ARG A 339 12.92 36.60 -33.03
N ALA A 340 12.72 36.61 -31.70
CA ALA A 340 11.40 36.67 -31.07
C ALA A 340 10.66 37.98 -31.39
N LYS A 341 11.37 39.12 -31.40
CA LYS A 341 10.85 40.43 -31.80
C LYS A 341 10.75 40.63 -33.33
N LYS A 342 11.13 39.62 -34.13
CA LYS A 342 11.21 39.64 -35.61
C LYS A 342 12.11 40.76 -36.18
N TRP A 343 13.10 41.20 -35.42
CA TRP A 343 14.09 42.18 -35.86
C TRP A 343 15.22 41.53 -36.68
N LEU A 344 15.93 42.34 -37.46
CA LEU A 344 17.16 41.91 -38.13
C LEU A 344 18.18 41.41 -37.10
N GLU A 345 18.95 40.39 -37.48
CA GLU A 345 19.87 39.74 -36.55
C GLU A 345 20.98 40.69 -36.03
N PRO A 346 21.34 40.59 -34.74
CA PRO A 346 22.23 41.54 -34.08
C PRO A 346 23.65 41.50 -34.67
N VAL A 347 24.08 42.63 -35.26
CA VAL A 347 25.38 42.73 -35.93
C VAL A 347 26.46 43.10 -34.92
N PHE A 348 27.36 42.16 -34.64
CA PHE A 348 28.51 42.36 -33.76
C PHE A 348 29.74 42.84 -34.52
N THR A 349 30.45 43.80 -33.92
CA THR A 349 31.75 44.34 -34.37
C THR A 349 32.64 44.58 -33.15
N GLU A 350 33.92 44.89 -33.35
CA GLU A 350 34.82 45.25 -32.26
C GLU A 350 35.82 46.33 -32.67
N THR A 351 36.13 47.22 -31.72
CA THR A 351 37.25 48.16 -31.82
C THR A 351 38.45 47.52 -31.13
N GLN A 352 39.62 47.57 -31.77
CA GLN A 352 40.87 47.15 -31.14
C GLN A 352 41.51 48.34 -30.41
N GLU A 353 41.72 48.19 -29.11
CA GLU A 353 42.31 49.18 -28.20
C GLU A 353 43.64 48.63 -27.65
N ALA A 354 44.46 49.49 -27.03
CA ALA A 354 45.82 49.15 -26.60
C ALA A 354 45.91 48.01 -25.56
N GLN A 355 44.78 47.59 -24.97
CA GLN A 355 44.68 46.53 -23.98
C GLN A 355 43.72 45.39 -24.39
N GLY A 356 43.28 45.33 -25.67
CA GLY A 356 42.43 44.25 -26.18
C GLY A 356 41.31 44.74 -27.10
N TYR A 357 40.15 44.09 -27.04
CA TYR A 357 38.98 44.37 -27.89
C TYR A 357 37.81 44.91 -27.06
N ARG A 358 37.19 45.99 -27.55
CA ARG A 358 35.90 46.48 -27.05
C ARG A 358 34.80 46.05 -28.01
N GLY A 359 33.79 45.36 -27.51
CA GLY A 359 32.67 44.87 -28.32
C GLY A 359 31.68 45.98 -28.64
N LYS A 360 31.05 45.90 -29.82
CA LYS A 360 29.92 46.73 -30.22
C LYS A 360 28.86 45.85 -30.88
N VAL A 361 27.58 46.11 -30.62
CA VAL A 361 26.47 45.41 -31.29
C VAL A 361 25.41 46.40 -31.75
N THR A 362 24.96 46.25 -33.00
CA THR A 362 23.84 47.00 -33.56
C THR A 362 22.62 46.10 -33.63
N VAL A 363 21.51 46.55 -33.05
CA VAL A 363 20.25 45.82 -32.90
C VAL A 363 19.10 46.74 -33.26
N ASN A 364 18.30 46.36 -34.25
CA ASN A 364 17.15 47.14 -34.72
C ASN A 364 17.44 48.65 -34.91
N GLY A 365 18.62 48.97 -35.46
CA GLY A 365 19.11 50.35 -35.65
C GLY A 365 19.81 50.98 -34.42
N GLN A 366 19.46 50.59 -33.20
CA GLN A 366 20.18 51.03 -31.99
C GLN A 366 21.57 50.39 -31.93
N SER A 367 22.58 51.08 -31.36
CA SER A 367 23.97 50.60 -31.32
C SER A 367 24.59 50.72 -29.93
N PHE A 368 24.89 49.58 -29.32
CA PHE A 368 25.40 49.43 -27.96
C PHE A 368 26.90 49.12 -27.99
N THR A 369 27.66 49.65 -27.02
CA THR A 369 29.13 49.50 -26.96
C THR A 369 29.55 49.01 -25.56
N GLY A 370 30.47 48.06 -25.50
CA GLY A 370 30.95 47.45 -24.25
C GLY A 370 31.73 48.43 -23.37
N ILE A 371 31.60 48.26 -22.06
CA ILE A 371 32.20 49.14 -21.04
C ILE A 371 33.62 48.69 -20.71
N ARG A 372 33.89 47.38 -20.72
CA ARG A 372 35.22 46.81 -20.51
C ARG A 372 35.89 46.41 -21.83
N VAL A 373 37.22 46.33 -21.78
CA VAL A 373 38.07 45.79 -22.84
C VAL A 373 38.42 44.36 -22.46
N PHE A 374 38.35 43.43 -23.41
CA PHE A 374 38.67 42.02 -23.18
C PHE A 374 39.84 41.58 -24.07
N ASN A 375 40.71 40.71 -23.55
CA ASN A 375 41.85 40.18 -24.29
C ASN A 375 41.43 39.41 -25.56
N ASP A 376 40.19 38.93 -25.60
CA ASP A 376 39.60 38.20 -26.73
C ASP A 376 38.25 38.78 -27.18
N LYS A 377 37.95 38.61 -28.47
CA LYS A 377 36.73 39.12 -29.11
C LYS A 377 35.44 38.44 -28.61
N LYS A 378 35.51 37.20 -28.12
CA LYS A 378 34.34 36.44 -27.66
C LYS A 378 33.88 36.98 -26.31
N GLY A 379 34.77 37.26 -25.36
CA GLY A 379 34.46 37.97 -24.12
C GLY A 379 33.83 39.34 -24.38
N ALA A 380 34.47 40.14 -25.24
CA ALA A 380 33.97 41.46 -25.66
C ALA A 380 32.55 41.41 -26.25
N HIS A 381 32.24 40.39 -27.06
CA HIS A 381 30.90 40.20 -27.62
C HIS A 381 29.86 39.65 -26.63
N GLN A 382 30.26 38.90 -25.59
CA GLN A 382 29.30 38.47 -24.56
C GLN A 382 28.90 39.62 -23.63
N GLU A 383 29.83 40.51 -23.26
CA GLU A 383 29.47 41.69 -22.45
C GLU A 383 28.48 42.59 -23.18
N VAL A 384 28.81 43.02 -24.42
CA VAL A 384 27.97 43.99 -25.11
C VAL A 384 26.59 43.43 -25.47
N ALA A 385 26.47 42.10 -25.59
CA ALA A 385 25.18 41.43 -25.71
C ALA A 385 24.34 41.52 -24.42
N CYS A 386 24.96 41.44 -23.25
CA CYS A 386 24.29 41.59 -21.96
C CYS A 386 23.77 43.03 -21.79
N ILE A 387 24.63 44.02 -22.03
CA ILE A 387 24.27 45.45 -21.95
C ILE A 387 23.12 45.80 -22.90
N ALA A 388 23.14 45.30 -24.14
CA ALA A 388 22.05 45.51 -25.09
C ALA A 388 20.73 44.84 -24.64
N LEU A 389 20.79 43.62 -24.11
CA LEU A 389 19.60 42.93 -23.57
C LEU A 389 18.98 43.65 -22.38
N GLU A 390 19.80 44.17 -21.46
CA GLU A 390 19.34 44.92 -20.29
C GLU A 390 18.69 46.24 -20.71
N GLN A 391 19.39 47.06 -21.51
CA GLN A 391 18.92 48.38 -21.91
C GLN A 391 17.67 48.34 -22.80
N MET A 392 17.51 47.31 -23.64
CA MET A 392 16.28 47.15 -24.43
C MET A 392 15.09 46.70 -23.57
N LYS A 393 15.30 45.83 -22.56
CA LYS A 393 14.22 45.46 -21.63
C LYS A 393 13.68 46.65 -20.84
N SER A 394 14.57 47.50 -20.32
CA SER A 394 14.16 48.73 -19.62
C SER A 394 13.51 49.78 -20.52
N GLN A 395 13.64 49.67 -21.85
CA GLN A 395 12.84 50.48 -22.78
C GLN A 395 11.43 49.90 -22.96
N GLU A 396 11.26 48.58 -23.00
CA GLU A 396 9.95 47.92 -23.17
C GLU A 396 9.01 48.14 -21.97
N GLU A 397 9.54 48.33 -20.78
CA GLU A 397 8.78 48.70 -19.57
C GLU A 397 8.21 50.14 -19.62
N SER A 398 8.59 50.95 -20.62
CA SER A 398 8.25 52.38 -20.68
C SER A 398 7.17 52.78 -21.71
N THR A 399 6.71 51.86 -22.57
CA THR A 399 5.76 52.19 -23.65
C THR A 399 4.71 51.08 -23.90
N ASN A 400 3.44 51.36 -23.58
CA ASN A 400 2.29 50.54 -23.93
C ASN A 400 1.05 51.40 -24.20
N GLU A 401 0.60 51.45 -25.47
CA GLU A 401 -0.77 51.73 -25.96
C GLU A 401 -0.77 51.51 -27.51
N PRO A 402 -1.92 51.26 -28.20
CA PRO A 402 -1.94 50.27 -29.29
C PRO A 402 -2.15 50.80 -30.72
N SER A 403 -1.92 49.93 -31.73
CA SER A 403 -2.61 49.98 -33.02
C SER A 403 -2.66 48.64 -33.80
N SER A 404 -3.90 48.31 -34.17
CA SER A 404 -4.41 47.20 -35.00
C SER A 404 -3.67 46.85 -36.31
N SER A 405 -3.56 45.55 -36.66
CA SER A 405 -4.28 44.98 -37.84
C SER A 405 -4.07 43.46 -38.17
N VAL A 406 -5.17 42.68 -38.04
CA VAL A 406 -5.79 41.77 -39.04
C VAL A 406 -5.00 40.62 -39.75
N MET A 407 -5.27 39.39 -39.29
CA MET A 407 -5.53 38.09 -39.99
C MET A 407 -4.51 37.30 -40.85
N GLN A 408 -4.17 36.08 -40.33
CA GLN A 408 -4.27 34.71 -40.91
C GLN A 408 -3.58 34.30 -42.26
N PRO A 409 -3.25 32.99 -42.46
CA PRO A 409 -2.73 31.97 -41.52
C PRO A 409 -1.60 31.06 -42.13
N GLU A 410 -1.29 29.94 -41.44
CA GLU A 410 -0.66 28.68 -41.92
C GLU A 410 0.84 28.35 -41.65
N THR A 411 1.05 27.05 -41.34
CA THR A 411 2.25 26.19 -41.49
C THR A 411 3.58 26.49 -40.76
N SER A 412 3.85 25.68 -39.71
CA SER A 412 5.03 24.80 -39.49
C SER A 412 6.47 25.23 -39.91
N CYS A 413 7.54 24.95 -39.15
CA CYS A 413 7.66 24.03 -38.00
C CYS A 413 8.87 24.34 -37.06
N SER A 414 8.56 24.40 -35.76
CA SER A 414 9.33 23.97 -34.58
C SER A 414 10.84 23.65 -34.65
N SER A 415 11.59 24.23 -33.70
CA SER A 415 12.49 23.45 -32.82
C SER A 415 12.64 24.15 -31.46
N SER A 416 11.70 23.92 -30.53
CA SER A 416 11.65 24.56 -29.21
C SER A 416 11.72 23.55 -28.05
N SER A 417 12.49 23.87 -27.03
CA SER A 417 12.44 23.19 -25.72
C SER A 417 11.31 23.77 -24.87
N GLY A 418 10.07 23.47 -25.26
CA GLY A 418 8.86 24.05 -24.65
C GLY A 418 8.55 23.53 -23.25
N ILE A 419 7.87 24.36 -22.46
CA ILE A 419 7.14 23.95 -21.26
C ILE A 419 5.89 23.19 -21.74
N TYR A 420 5.69 21.99 -21.22
CA TYR A 420 4.55 21.14 -21.46
C TYR A 420 3.41 21.53 -20.51
N PHE A 421 2.22 21.79 -21.05
CA PHE A 421 1.00 21.92 -20.25
C PHE A 421 0.12 20.70 -20.42
N GLY A 422 -0.29 20.10 -19.31
CA GLY A 422 -1.18 18.94 -19.27
C GLY A 422 -2.64 19.32 -19.48
N LYS A 423 -3.34 18.55 -20.31
CA LYS A 423 -4.79 18.52 -20.45
C LYS A 423 -5.25 17.09 -20.20
N VAL A 424 -6.29 16.92 -19.39
CA VAL A 424 -6.98 15.64 -19.25
C VAL A 424 -8.47 15.82 -19.52
N THR A 425 -9.03 14.95 -20.35
CA THR A 425 -10.46 14.90 -20.65
C THR A 425 -11.03 13.58 -20.16
N VAL A 426 -12.18 13.66 -19.49
CA VAL A 426 -12.85 12.59 -18.76
C VAL A 426 -14.30 12.53 -19.24
N ASP A 427 -14.73 11.41 -19.82
CA ASP A 427 -16.14 11.20 -20.16
C ASP A 427 -16.91 10.76 -18.89
N LEU A 428 -17.75 11.66 -18.37
CA LEU A 428 -18.66 11.35 -17.27
C LEU A 428 -20.01 10.87 -17.80
N ASN A 429 -20.63 9.98 -17.03
CA ASN A 429 -22.03 9.54 -17.14
C ASN A 429 -22.49 9.18 -15.72
N LEU A 430 -22.77 10.21 -14.92
CA LEU A 430 -23.10 10.10 -13.50
C LEU A 430 -24.51 10.63 -13.24
N GLU A 431 -25.14 10.14 -12.18
CA GLU A 431 -26.43 10.62 -11.69
C GLU A 431 -26.28 10.97 -10.20
N VAL A 432 -26.79 12.12 -9.81
CA VAL A 432 -26.84 12.61 -8.43
C VAL A 432 -28.29 12.93 -8.12
N GLU A 433 -28.80 12.55 -6.94
CA GLU A 433 -30.20 12.69 -6.57
C GLU A 433 -30.34 13.51 -5.27
N SER A 434 -31.39 14.32 -5.17
CA SER A 434 -31.76 15.02 -3.94
C SER A 434 -32.36 14.07 -2.90
N GLU A 435 -32.39 14.52 -1.65
CA GLU A 435 -33.37 14.02 -0.69
C GLU A 435 -34.81 14.28 -1.19
N ARG A 436 -35.80 13.66 -0.54
CA ARG A 436 -37.23 13.89 -0.83
C ARG A 436 -37.65 15.25 -0.31
N CYS A 437 -38.11 16.14 -1.19
CA CYS A 437 -38.51 17.50 -0.84
C CYS A 437 -40.01 17.75 -1.10
N PRO A 438 -40.64 18.73 -0.42
CA PRO A 438 -42.03 19.12 -0.65
C PRO A 438 -42.34 19.66 -2.06
N SER A 439 -41.36 20.24 -2.75
CA SER A 439 -41.51 20.86 -4.07
C SER A 439 -40.39 20.46 -5.04
N ALA A 440 -40.64 20.62 -6.34
CA ALA A 440 -39.63 20.39 -7.37
C ALA A 440 -38.50 21.43 -7.31
N GLU A 441 -38.83 22.66 -6.93
CA GLU A 441 -37.90 23.78 -6.76
C GLU A 441 -36.91 23.49 -5.61
N GLU A 442 -37.40 23.04 -4.46
CA GLU A 442 -36.56 22.62 -3.32
C GLU A 442 -35.74 21.38 -3.66
N ALA A 443 -36.34 20.37 -4.31
CA ALA A 443 -35.62 19.17 -4.76
C ALA A 443 -34.46 19.54 -5.70
N SER A 444 -34.71 20.46 -6.65
CA SER A 444 -33.70 20.95 -7.59
C SER A 444 -32.56 21.68 -6.86
N GLU A 445 -32.88 22.63 -5.99
CA GLU A 445 -31.85 23.38 -5.26
C GLU A 445 -31.04 22.48 -4.31
N ALA A 446 -31.67 21.46 -3.70
CA ALA A 446 -30.98 20.47 -2.87
C ALA A 446 -29.95 19.65 -3.66
N VAL A 447 -30.30 19.11 -4.84
CA VAL A 447 -29.32 18.36 -5.66
C VAL A 447 -28.25 19.26 -6.28
N TYR A 448 -28.57 20.52 -6.60
CA TYR A 448 -27.56 21.49 -7.01
C TYR A 448 -26.62 21.91 -5.86
N LYS A 449 -27.10 21.94 -4.60
CA LYS A 449 -26.24 22.11 -3.41
C LYS A 449 -25.26 20.95 -3.24
N ILE A 450 -25.70 19.70 -3.44
CA ILE A 450 -24.80 18.52 -3.42
C ILE A 450 -23.69 18.67 -4.47
N LEU A 451 -24.00 19.13 -5.69
CA LEU A 451 -22.97 19.42 -6.70
C LEU A 451 -22.07 20.59 -6.31
N TRP A 452 -22.61 21.67 -5.73
CA TRP A 452 -21.84 22.83 -5.28
C TRP A 452 -20.81 22.45 -4.19
N GLU A 453 -21.21 21.63 -3.22
CA GLU A 453 -20.31 21.05 -2.21
C GLU A 453 -19.25 20.14 -2.87
N SER A 454 -19.67 19.30 -3.82
CA SER A 454 -18.82 18.31 -4.51
C SER A 454 -17.76 18.90 -5.43
N PHE A 455 -18.01 20.09 -6.01
CA PHE A 455 -17.04 20.82 -6.85
C PHE A 455 -16.19 21.84 -6.05
N HIS A 456 -16.43 21.98 -4.75
CA HIS A 456 -15.75 22.91 -3.84
C HIS A 456 -15.77 24.38 -4.31
N LEU A 457 -16.94 24.86 -4.73
CA LEU A 457 -17.12 26.22 -5.22
C LEU A 457 -17.30 27.23 -4.06
N SER A 458 -17.12 28.52 -4.35
CA SER A 458 -17.39 29.60 -3.38
C SER A 458 -18.89 29.73 -3.07
N ALA A 459 -19.22 30.13 -1.83
CA ALA A 459 -20.61 30.28 -1.39
C ALA A 459 -21.42 31.25 -2.29
N PRO A 460 -22.70 30.96 -2.57
CA PRO A 460 -23.56 31.87 -3.36
C PRO A 460 -23.63 33.26 -2.72
N VAL A 461 -23.51 34.31 -3.53
CA VAL A 461 -23.68 35.69 -3.05
C VAL A 461 -25.17 35.94 -2.75
N GLN A 462 -25.49 36.85 -1.83
CA GLN A 462 -26.86 37.07 -1.34
C GLN A 462 -27.84 37.37 -2.49
N GLY A 463 -28.71 36.38 -2.80
CA GLY A 463 -29.67 36.42 -3.91
C GLY A 463 -29.40 35.41 -5.05
N GLN A 464 -28.23 34.75 -5.06
CA GLN A 464 -27.94 33.61 -5.93
C GLN A 464 -28.39 32.28 -5.29
N THR A 465 -28.73 31.31 -6.14
CA THR A 465 -29.00 29.91 -5.78
C THR A 465 -27.81 29.01 -6.12
N HIS A 466 -27.64 27.88 -5.44
CA HIS A 466 -26.64 26.86 -5.77
C HIS A 466 -26.79 26.39 -7.22
N ARG A 467 -28.03 26.27 -7.70
CA ARG A 467 -28.36 26.03 -9.11
C ARG A 467 -27.76 27.08 -10.05
N SER A 468 -27.88 28.37 -9.73
CA SER A 468 -27.29 29.44 -10.55
C SER A 468 -25.75 29.38 -10.58
N VAL A 469 -25.10 29.19 -9.42
CA VAL A 469 -23.64 29.10 -9.30
C VAL A 469 -23.06 27.89 -10.04
N ILE A 470 -23.69 26.72 -9.95
CA ILE A 470 -23.26 25.53 -10.71
C ILE A 470 -23.46 25.73 -12.22
N LEU A 471 -24.60 26.27 -12.66
CA LEU A 471 -24.84 26.50 -14.09
C LEU A 471 -23.89 27.55 -14.67
N GLU A 472 -23.50 28.56 -13.89
CA GLU A 472 -22.46 29.54 -14.26
C GLU A 472 -21.06 28.88 -14.35
N TYR A 473 -20.67 28.09 -13.35
CA TYR A 473 -19.41 27.32 -13.37
C TYR A 473 -19.32 26.37 -14.58
N PHE A 474 -20.41 25.69 -14.93
CA PHE A 474 -20.46 24.82 -16.11
C PHE A 474 -20.33 25.60 -17.42
N ASN A 475 -20.97 26.77 -17.53
CA ASN A 475 -20.81 27.65 -18.70
C ASN A 475 -19.35 28.12 -18.85
N ALA A 476 -18.72 28.58 -17.76
CA ALA A 476 -17.36 29.13 -17.76
C ALA A 476 -16.29 28.10 -18.16
N ASN A 477 -16.51 26.83 -17.83
CA ASN A 477 -15.61 25.72 -18.17
C ASN A 477 -16.00 24.98 -19.47
N TYR A 478 -17.03 25.45 -20.18
CA TYR A 478 -17.60 24.81 -21.38
C TYR A 478 -18.08 23.36 -21.17
N PHE A 479 -18.53 23.04 -19.96
CA PHE A 479 -19.07 21.72 -19.62
C PHE A 479 -20.53 21.58 -20.09
N GLN A 480 -20.95 20.36 -20.42
CA GLN A 480 -22.36 20.09 -20.74
C GLN A 480 -23.21 20.23 -19.47
N LYS A 481 -24.24 21.07 -19.52
CA LYS A 481 -25.14 21.34 -18.39
C LYS A 481 -25.79 20.06 -17.87
N PRO A 482 -26.00 19.91 -16.55
CA PRO A 482 -26.71 18.76 -15.99
C PRO A 482 -28.12 18.65 -16.60
N SER A 483 -28.54 17.42 -16.91
CA SER A 483 -29.93 17.16 -17.31
C SER A 483 -30.76 16.83 -16.07
N GLU A 484 -31.89 17.52 -15.89
CA GLU A 484 -32.71 17.43 -14.68
C GLU A 484 -33.93 16.54 -14.91
N TYR A 485 -34.18 15.62 -13.98
CA TYR A 485 -35.33 14.72 -14.00
C TYR A 485 -36.00 14.70 -12.63
N PHE A 486 -37.30 14.98 -12.58
CA PHE A 486 -38.07 14.95 -11.33
C PHE A 486 -38.80 13.60 -11.19
N VAL A 487 -38.74 13.04 -9.99
CA VAL A 487 -39.45 11.80 -9.61
C VAL A 487 -40.43 12.13 -8.50
N GLN A 488 -41.72 11.90 -8.75
CA GLN A 488 -42.76 12.00 -7.76
C GLN A 488 -42.85 10.68 -6.98
N ASN A 489 -42.85 10.76 -5.66
CA ASN A 489 -42.86 9.62 -4.75
C ASN A 489 -44.28 9.35 -4.22
N ASP A 490 -44.53 8.13 -3.73
CA ASP A 490 -45.84 7.69 -3.22
C ASP A 490 -46.33 8.49 -1.98
N ASP A 491 -45.42 9.21 -1.31
CA ASP A 491 -45.68 10.10 -0.17
C ASP A 491 -45.99 11.56 -0.57
N ASN A 492 -46.25 11.81 -1.86
CA ASN A 492 -46.39 13.13 -2.50
C ASN A 492 -45.13 14.03 -2.49
N THR A 493 -43.97 13.53 -2.07
CA THR A 493 -42.71 14.29 -2.19
C THR A 493 -42.10 14.17 -3.59
N THR A 494 -41.23 15.12 -3.95
CA THR A 494 -40.45 15.10 -5.19
C THR A 494 -38.96 14.91 -4.88
N SER A 495 -38.27 14.03 -5.60
CA SER A 495 -36.81 14.05 -5.71
C SER A 495 -36.37 14.55 -7.09
N CYS A 496 -35.20 15.17 -7.17
CA CYS A 496 -34.61 15.65 -8.41
C CYS A 496 -33.29 14.92 -8.68
N LYS A 497 -33.17 14.34 -9.87
CA LYS A 497 -31.98 13.67 -10.38
C LYS A 497 -31.28 14.56 -11.39
N LEU A 498 -30.03 14.92 -11.11
CA LEU A 498 -29.13 15.58 -12.06
C LEU A 498 -28.23 14.55 -12.73
N LYS A 499 -28.29 14.49 -14.06
CA LYS A 499 -27.44 13.61 -14.86
C LYS A 499 -26.31 14.39 -15.53
N LEU A 500 -25.07 14.06 -15.15
CA LEU A 500 -23.83 14.61 -15.68
C LEU A 500 -23.33 13.69 -16.80
N ILE A 501 -23.59 14.07 -18.06
CA ILE A 501 -23.12 13.36 -19.25
C ILE A 501 -22.21 14.28 -20.05
N GLY A 502 -21.01 13.81 -20.42
CA GLY A 502 -20.16 14.49 -21.39
C GLY A 502 -18.66 14.50 -21.08
N PRO A 503 -17.85 15.11 -21.95
CA PRO A 503 -16.40 15.24 -21.79
C PRO A 503 -16.04 16.43 -20.87
N PHE A 504 -15.73 16.16 -19.60
CA PHE A 504 -15.21 17.15 -18.66
C PHE A 504 -13.70 17.28 -18.85
N THR A 505 -13.20 18.50 -19.01
CA THR A 505 -11.78 18.75 -19.32
C THR A 505 -11.12 19.63 -18.27
N PHE A 506 -9.97 19.17 -17.78
CA PHE A 506 -9.17 19.84 -16.76
C PHE A 506 -7.76 20.12 -17.30
N TYR A 507 -7.17 21.21 -16.80
CA TYR A 507 -5.87 21.71 -17.27
C TYR A 507 -4.89 21.86 -16.09
N ASP A 508 -3.64 21.51 -16.35
CA ASP A 508 -2.48 21.85 -15.55
C ASP A 508 -2.28 23.38 -15.54
N LYS A 509 -2.16 23.97 -14.36
CA LYS A 509 -2.02 25.43 -14.17
C LYS A 509 -0.56 25.89 -14.16
N ASP A 510 0.37 25.03 -13.74
CA ASP A 510 1.76 25.42 -13.46
C ASP A 510 2.68 25.05 -14.63
N GLY A 511 2.31 24.03 -15.40
CA GLY A 511 3.11 23.50 -16.49
C GLY A 511 4.34 22.71 -16.00
N SER A 512 5.09 22.14 -16.95
CA SER A 512 6.29 21.37 -16.62
C SER A 512 7.34 21.32 -17.71
N THR A 513 8.61 21.22 -17.32
CA THR A 513 9.72 20.89 -18.26
C THR A 513 9.68 19.44 -18.75
N LYS A 514 8.77 18.61 -18.22
CA LYS A 514 8.64 17.18 -18.57
C LYS A 514 7.18 16.81 -18.85
N LYS A 515 6.88 16.37 -20.09
CA LYS A 515 5.56 15.87 -20.52
C LYS A 515 4.86 14.96 -19.51
N LYS A 516 5.60 13.99 -18.93
CA LYS A 516 5.07 13.04 -17.93
C LYS A 516 4.61 13.69 -16.62
N LEU A 517 5.18 14.82 -16.23
CA LEU A 517 4.86 15.51 -14.97
C LEU A 517 3.67 16.47 -15.17
N ALA A 518 3.63 17.18 -16.30
CA ALA A 518 2.46 17.96 -16.72
C ALA A 518 1.18 17.11 -16.79
N ASP A 519 1.26 15.90 -17.35
CA ASP A 519 0.15 14.94 -17.34
C ASP A 519 -0.29 14.51 -15.91
N GLN A 520 0.64 14.45 -14.95
CA GLN A 520 0.35 14.14 -13.53
C GLN A 520 -0.28 15.35 -12.82
N GLN A 521 0.17 16.57 -13.12
CA GLN A 521 -0.44 17.82 -12.63
C GLN A 521 -1.89 17.96 -13.11
N ALA A 522 -2.15 17.76 -14.41
CA ALA A 522 -3.52 17.73 -14.95
C ALA A 522 -4.39 16.64 -14.28
N ALA A 523 -3.82 15.48 -13.95
CA ALA A 523 -4.52 14.43 -13.22
C ALA A 523 -4.81 14.81 -11.75
N LYS A 524 -3.91 15.53 -11.06
CA LYS A 524 -4.15 16.08 -9.71
C LYS A 524 -5.34 17.05 -9.74
N VAL A 525 -5.37 17.98 -10.70
CA VAL A 525 -6.47 18.96 -10.85
C VAL A 525 -7.81 18.28 -11.13
N ALA A 526 -7.85 17.29 -12.02
CA ALA A 526 -9.07 16.52 -12.29
C ALA A 526 -9.56 15.71 -11.09
N LEU A 527 -8.64 15.08 -10.33
CA LEU A 527 -9.00 14.40 -9.09
C LEU A 527 -9.53 15.38 -8.03
N GLN A 528 -8.95 16.58 -7.90
CA GLN A 528 -9.42 17.58 -6.94
C GLN A 528 -10.84 18.05 -7.24
N HIS A 529 -11.18 18.33 -8.52
CA HIS A 529 -12.53 18.75 -8.91
C HIS A 529 -13.58 17.61 -8.96
N LEU A 530 -13.16 16.34 -8.99
CA LEU A 530 -14.07 15.19 -9.02
C LEU A 530 -14.10 14.40 -7.70
N SER A 531 -13.25 14.73 -6.73
CA SER A 531 -13.11 13.98 -5.47
C SER A 531 -14.40 13.92 -4.65
N GLY A 532 -15.14 15.03 -4.56
CA GLY A 532 -16.46 15.07 -3.92
C GLY A 532 -17.50 14.20 -4.65
N ILE A 533 -17.64 14.37 -5.98
CA ILE A 533 -18.59 13.59 -6.79
C ILE A 533 -18.28 12.08 -6.73
N PHE A 534 -17.01 11.71 -6.59
CA PHE A 534 -16.59 10.33 -6.47
C PHE A 534 -16.55 9.80 -5.02
N ASN A 535 -16.73 10.62 -3.97
CA ASN A 535 -16.43 10.25 -2.58
C ASN A 535 -15.03 9.62 -2.43
N CYS A 536 -14.02 10.19 -3.10
CA CYS A 536 -12.63 9.74 -2.99
C CYS A 536 -11.92 10.39 -1.80
N ALA A 537 -11.00 9.65 -1.18
CA ALA A 537 -10.19 10.18 -0.08
C ALA A 537 -9.33 11.39 -0.52
N PRO A 538 -9.03 12.34 0.38
CA PRO A 538 -8.16 13.48 0.08
C PRO A 538 -6.80 13.02 -0.46
N ILE A 539 -6.36 13.64 -1.56
CA ILE A 539 -5.12 13.26 -2.24
C ILE A 539 -3.92 13.74 -1.40
N SER A 540 -3.03 12.82 -1.00
CA SER A 540 -1.81 13.18 -0.28
C SER A 540 -0.86 14.01 -1.16
N GLU A 541 -0.22 15.01 -0.57
CA GLU A 541 0.87 15.78 -1.20
C GLU A 541 2.13 14.91 -1.46
N THR A 542 2.26 13.79 -0.76
CA THR A 542 3.39 12.84 -0.95
C THR A 542 3.22 11.93 -2.17
N GLU A 543 2.01 11.84 -2.72
CA GLU A 543 1.64 11.00 -3.85
C GLU A 543 2.22 11.55 -5.18
N LYS A 544 2.54 10.65 -6.12
CA LYS A 544 3.27 10.96 -7.37
C LYS A 544 2.65 10.30 -8.61
N ASN A 545 1.56 9.54 -8.44
CA ASN A 545 0.89 8.76 -9.47
C ASN A 545 -0.61 9.12 -9.62
N PHE A 546 -0.94 10.41 -9.58
CA PHE A 546 -2.28 10.95 -9.84
C PHE A 546 -2.93 10.41 -11.14
N LYS A 547 -2.15 10.11 -12.19
CA LYS A 547 -2.65 9.45 -13.42
C LYS A 547 -3.17 8.03 -13.19
N GLY A 548 -2.53 7.28 -12.29
CA GLY A 548 -3.01 5.96 -11.89
C GLY A 548 -4.33 6.09 -11.14
N ILE A 549 -4.34 6.92 -10.10
CA ILE A 549 -5.51 7.14 -9.24
C ILE A 549 -6.70 7.67 -10.04
N LEU A 550 -6.53 8.64 -10.95
CA LEU A 550 -7.63 9.12 -11.78
C LEU A 550 -8.19 8.03 -12.70
N LYS A 551 -7.33 7.20 -13.29
CA LYS A 551 -7.77 6.06 -14.12
C LYS A 551 -8.55 5.04 -13.29
N GLU A 552 -8.04 4.70 -12.11
CA GLU A 552 -8.65 3.76 -11.16
C GLU A 552 -10.01 4.25 -10.65
N CYS A 553 -10.12 5.52 -10.28
CA CYS A 553 -11.37 6.15 -9.85
C CYS A 553 -12.45 6.13 -10.96
N LEU A 554 -12.06 6.23 -12.22
CA LEU A 554 -12.98 6.18 -13.36
C LEU A 554 -13.39 4.74 -13.68
N GLU A 555 -12.43 3.82 -13.75
CA GLU A 555 -12.68 2.42 -14.10
C GLU A 555 -13.48 1.68 -13.02
N THR A 556 -13.27 1.99 -11.74
CA THR A 556 -14.09 1.51 -10.61
C THR A 556 -15.56 1.95 -10.71
N ARG A 557 -15.84 3.03 -11.47
CA ARG A 557 -17.19 3.56 -11.71
C ARG A 557 -17.73 3.23 -13.10
N GLY A 558 -17.06 2.33 -13.85
CA GLY A 558 -17.45 1.95 -15.22
C GLY A 558 -17.32 3.07 -16.25
N LEU A 559 -16.64 4.17 -15.91
CA LEU A 559 -16.38 5.29 -16.81
C LEU A 559 -15.16 5.00 -17.69
N LYS A 560 -15.06 5.71 -18.82
CA LYS A 560 -13.95 5.52 -19.77
C LYS A 560 -12.64 6.01 -19.15
N SER A 561 -11.53 5.32 -19.47
CA SER A 561 -10.20 5.71 -19.04
C SER A 561 -9.86 7.15 -19.48
N PRO A 562 -9.19 7.96 -18.65
CA PRO A 562 -8.97 9.38 -18.91
C PRO A 562 -8.01 9.63 -20.08
N ASN A 563 -8.37 10.55 -20.97
CA ASN A 563 -7.60 10.90 -22.17
C ASN A 563 -6.65 12.07 -21.86
N TYR A 564 -5.35 11.86 -22.04
CA TYR A 564 -4.32 12.88 -21.79
C TYR A 564 -3.78 13.46 -23.09
N THR A 565 -3.85 14.79 -23.21
CA THR A 565 -3.14 15.56 -24.23
C THR A 565 -2.14 16.47 -23.53
N THR A 566 -0.92 16.59 -24.06
CA THR A 566 0.08 17.52 -23.51
C THR A 566 0.57 18.42 -24.63
N VAL A 567 0.47 19.73 -24.43
CA VAL A 567 0.72 20.74 -25.47
C VAL A 567 2.00 21.51 -25.18
N ASN A 568 2.74 21.86 -26.24
CA ASN A 568 3.89 22.76 -26.21
C ASN A 568 3.57 24.00 -27.09
N ASN A 569 2.84 24.99 -26.55
CA ASN A 569 2.82 26.34 -27.13
C ASN A 569 2.31 27.39 -26.11
N PRO A 570 2.79 28.65 -26.16
CA PRO A 570 2.40 29.71 -25.23
C PRO A 570 1.14 30.48 -25.69
N GLU A 571 0.14 29.79 -26.25
CA GLU A 571 -1.04 30.42 -26.89
C GLU A 571 -2.37 30.16 -26.16
N ILE A 572 -2.33 29.69 -24.90
CA ILE A 572 -3.51 29.71 -24.02
C ILE A 572 -3.67 31.15 -23.50
N SER A 573 -4.37 31.96 -24.28
CA SER A 573 -4.62 33.39 -24.04
C SER A 573 -5.32 33.67 -22.69
N GLU A 574 -5.09 34.86 -22.14
CA GLU A 574 -5.37 35.29 -20.75
C GLU A 574 -6.84 35.28 -20.29
N LYS A 575 -7.78 34.77 -21.09
CA LYS A 575 -9.23 34.80 -20.82
C LYS A 575 -9.77 33.68 -19.91
N GLN A 576 -8.98 32.68 -19.52
CA GLN A 576 -9.45 31.57 -18.67
C GLN A 576 -8.77 31.45 -17.30
N VAL A 577 -7.76 32.28 -16.99
CA VAL A 577 -7.05 32.25 -15.70
C VAL A 577 -7.47 33.41 -14.77
N ALA A 578 -8.06 34.47 -15.32
CA ALA A 578 -8.40 35.71 -14.61
C ALA A 578 -9.79 35.70 -13.92
N MET A 579 -10.11 34.67 -13.14
CA MET A 579 -11.25 34.67 -12.20
C MET A 579 -10.86 33.99 -10.89
N SER A 580 -11.16 34.64 -9.76
CA SER A 580 -10.52 34.45 -8.43
C SER A 580 -9.05 34.93 -8.45
N ILE A 581 -8.60 35.87 -7.61
CA ILE A 581 -9.15 36.47 -6.38
C ILE A 581 -8.89 37.98 -6.40
N SER A 582 -9.84 38.80 -5.92
CA SER A 582 -9.51 40.11 -5.33
C SER A 582 -10.66 40.60 -4.42
N PRO A 583 -10.43 40.89 -3.13
CA PRO A 583 -11.46 41.40 -2.22
C PRO A 583 -11.19 42.86 -1.80
N ASP A 584 -12.07 43.82 -2.15
CA ASP A 584 -12.44 44.92 -1.24
C ASP A 584 -13.63 45.82 -1.67
N LEU A 585 -14.10 46.64 -0.71
CA LEU A 585 -14.96 47.84 -0.79
C LEU A 585 -16.40 47.77 -1.39
N THR A 586 -17.35 47.43 -0.51
CA THR A 586 -18.47 48.29 -0.03
C THR A 586 -19.42 49.09 -0.97
N ASN A 587 -20.72 48.95 -0.64
CA ASN A 587 -21.81 49.95 -0.64
C ASN A 587 -22.62 50.31 -1.91
N SER A 588 -23.95 50.20 -1.74
CA SER A 588 -25.02 51.02 -2.35
C SER A 588 -25.36 50.80 -3.85
N ALA A 589 -26.62 50.67 -4.29
CA ALA A 589 -27.90 50.39 -3.60
C ALA A 589 -29.01 50.03 -4.62
N ALA A 590 -30.18 49.62 -4.10
CA ALA A 590 -31.52 49.83 -4.67
C ALA A 590 -31.97 49.11 -5.97
N SER A 591 -32.83 48.11 -5.75
CA SER A 591 -34.24 48.08 -6.25
C SER A 591 -34.61 47.59 -7.66
N ILE A 592 -35.55 46.62 -7.67
CA ILE A 592 -36.85 46.61 -8.39
C ILE A 592 -36.77 46.77 -9.93
N THR A 593 -37.23 45.82 -10.76
CA THR A 593 -38.64 45.36 -10.85
C THR A 593 -38.79 43.99 -11.52
N GLN A 594 -39.91 43.32 -11.30
CA GLN A 594 -40.41 42.22 -12.14
C GLN A 594 -41.06 42.75 -13.44
N ALA A 595 -40.87 42.07 -14.56
CA ALA A 595 -41.81 41.87 -15.68
C ALA A 595 -41.07 41.28 -16.90
N ALA A 596 -41.65 40.57 -17.86
CA ALA A 596 -42.76 39.61 -17.96
C ALA A 596 -43.11 39.50 -19.46
N GLU A 597 -43.20 38.27 -19.96
CA GLU A 597 -44.09 37.82 -21.06
C GLU A 597 -43.93 38.29 -22.54
N LYS A 598 -44.26 37.30 -23.40
CA LYS A 598 -45.05 37.35 -24.67
C LYS A 598 -44.43 37.65 -26.05
N GLU A 599 -44.31 36.54 -26.80
CA GLU A 599 -45.06 36.23 -28.05
C GLU A 599 -44.76 36.90 -29.41
N HIS A 600 -45.17 36.15 -30.45
CA HIS A 600 -45.31 36.46 -31.89
C HIS A 600 -44.01 36.55 -32.71
N SER A 601 -43.83 35.76 -33.78
CA SER A 601 -44.59 35.66 -35.07
C SER A 601 -44.23 36.79 -36.05
N GLU A 602 -44.00 36.56 -37.35
CA GLU A 602 -43.92 35.34 -38.19
C GLU A 602 -43.33 35.75 -39.59
N LEU A 603 -43.24 34.81 -40.55
CA LEU A 603 -43.11 35.04 -42.03
C LEU A 603 -41.68 35.40 -42.50
N LYS A 604 -41.17 35.07 -43.71
CA LYS A 604 -41.53 34.24 -44.90
C LYS A 604 -40.23 34.09 -45.76
N SER A 605 -40.03 33.21 -46.76
CA SER A 605 -40.83 32.13 -47.39
C SER A 605 -39.99 31.30 -48.41
N GLY A 606 -40.12 29.97 -48.40
CA GLY A 606 -39.98 29.06 -49.58
C GLY A 606 -38.60 28.89 -50.27
N ASN A 607 -38.42 27.96 -51.22
CA ASN A 607 -39.29 26.84 -51.64
C ASN A 607 -38.54 25.82 -52.57
N ILE A 608 -38.93 24.53 -52.57
CA ILE A 608 -38.82 23.53 -53.69
C ILE A 608 -37.38 23.04 -54.10
N CYS A 609 -37.09 21.85 -54.67
CA CYS A 609 -37.61 20.46 -54.54
C CYS A 609 -36.78 19.43 -55.40
N LYS A 610 -36.53 18.20 -54.88
CA LYS A 610 -36.39 16.88 -55.59
C LYS A 610 -35.24 16.52 -56.60
N SER A 611 -34.53 15.41 -56.29
CA SER A 611 -34.55 14.09 -57.05
C SER A 611 -33.33 13.52 -57.85
N ALA A 612 -32.71 12.46 -57.29
CA ALA A 612 -32.39 11.12 -57.87
C ALA A 612 -31.14 10.77 -58.74
N GLN A 613 -30.69 9.51 -58.53
CA GLN A 613 -30.35 8.41 -59.49
C GLN A 613 -28.89 7.82 -59.56
N LEU A 614 -28.78 6.56 -60.05
CA LEU A 614 -27.65 5.60 -59.93
C LEU A 614 -27.27 4.92 -61.28
N PRO A 615 -25.99 4.55 -61.53
CA PRO A 615 -25.53 3.60 -62.57
C PRO A 615 -24.87 2.31 -62.00
N VAL A 616 -24.24 1.43 -62.81
CA VAL A 616 -23.97 0.00 -62.44
C VAL A 616 -22.80 -0.71 -63.20
N PHE A 617 -22.05 -1.64 -62.53
CA PHE A 617 -21.09 -2.68 -63.04
C PHE A 617 -19.80 -2.17 -63.79
N GLN A 618 -18.78 -2.92 -64.26
CA GLN A 618 -18.56 -4.37 -64.58
C GLN A 618 -17.04 -4.81 -64.51
N GLU A 619 -16.65 -6.00 -65.03
CA GLU A 619 -15.32 -6.71 -64.86
C GLU A 619 -14.42 -6.74 -66.16
N ALA A 620 -13.29 -7.46 -66.40
CA ALA A 620 -12.54 -8.61 -65.77
C ALA A 620 -11.05 -8.79 -66.32
N ALA A 621 -10.39 -9.93 -65.97
CA ALA A 621 -9.26 -10.65 -66.66
C ALA A 621 -7.75 -10.43 -66.29
N CYS A 622 -6.83 -11.31 -66.76
CA CYS A 622 -5.43 -11.55 -66.27
C CYS A 622 -4.43 -12.25 -67.27
N ILE A 623 -3.13 -12.46 -66.86
CA ILE A 623 -2.05 -13.38 -67.38
C ILE A 623 -1.28 -12.91 -68.68
N PRO A 624 0.00 -13.27 -69.04
CA PRO A 624 1.04 -14.23 -68.53
C PRO A 624 2.49 -13.66 -68.24
N VAL A 625 3.53 -14.53 -68.13
CA VAL A 625 4.97 -14.29 -67.79
C VAL A 625 5.93 -15.05 -68.77
N PRO A 626 7.17 -14.56 -69.06
CA PRO A 626 8.33 -15.49 -69.18
C PRO A 626 9.77 -14.98 -68.83
N MET A 627 10.43 -15.68 -67.88
CA MET A 627 11.86 -16.14 -67.83
C MET A 627 13.11 -15.20 -67.81
N LEU A 628 14.23 -15.82 -67.36
CA LEU A 628 15.58 -15.35 -66.92
C LEU A 628 16.64 -15.26 -68.07
N PRO A 629 17.84 -14.59 -67.94
CA PRO A 629 18.88 -14.88 -66.91
C PRO A 629 19.77 -13.72 -66.37
N ASP A 630 20.66 -14.10 -65.43
CA ASP A 630 21.74 -13.37 -64.69
C ASP A 630 23.01 -13.06 -65.55
N PRO A 631 24.09 -12.32 -65.10
CA PRO A 631 24.56 -12.18 -63.70
C PRO A 631 25.21 -10.84 -63.20
N GLN A 632 25.53 -10.86 -61.89
CA GLN A 632 26.57 -10.13 -61.10
C GLN A 632 26.29 -8.74 -60.45
N ASP A 633 26.40 -8.78 -59.09
CA ASP A 633 27.00 -7.82 -58.14
C ASP A 633 26.57 -6.34 -58.06
N SER A 634 25.82 -5.98 -57.01
CA SER A 634 26.43 -5.37 -55.80
C SER A 634 25.43 -4.84 -54.74
N SER A 635 25.92 -4.74 -53.49
CA SER A 635 25.42 -3.92 -52.35
C SER A 635 24.20 -4.36 -51.49
N SER A 636 24.44 -4.30 -50.17
CA SER A 636 23.58 -3.99 -49.00
C SER A 636 22.05 -4.24 -49.01
N PRO A 637 21.52 -5.09 -48.09
CA PRO A 637 20.07 -5.25 -47.90
C PRO A 637 19.42 -4.10 -47.09
N ALA A 638 18.26 -3.63 -47.55
CA ALA A 638 17.46 -2.60 -46.89
C ALA A 638 16.47 -3.13 -45.84
N VAL A 639 16.04 -2.26 -44.92
CA VAL A 639 15.10 -2.59 -43.84
C VAL A 639 13.67 -2.75 -44.35
N VAL A 640 13.11 -3.97 -44.27
CA VAL A 640 11.68 -4.23 -44.53
C VAL A 640 10.90 -4.28 -43.21
N ARG A 641 9.91 -3.38 -43.07
CA ARG A 641 9.03 -3.28 -41.89
C ARG A 641 8.10 -4.49 -41.79
N LYS A 642 8.05 -5.14 -40.62
CA LYS A 642 6.95 -6.05 -40.24
C LYS A 642 5.89 -5.29 -39.43
N LYS A 643 4.62 -5.68 -39.58
CA LYS A 643 3.47 -5.06 -38.90
C LYS A 643 3.64 -5.13 -37.36
N PRO A 644 3.17 -4.13 -36.60
CA PRO A 644 3.02 -4.28 -35.15
C PRO A 644 2.05 -5.42 -34.85
N ARG A 645 2.32 -6.17 -33.78
CA ARG A 645 1.36 -7.13 -33.22
C ARG A 645 0.39 -6.38 -32.31
N ILE A 646 -0.85 -6.85 -32.27
CA ILE A 646 -1.87 -6.39 -31.32
C ILE A 646 -1.53 -7.00 -29.96
N ASP A 647 -1.39 -6.17 -28.93
CA ASP A 647 -1.16 -6.63 -27.56
C ASP A 647 -2.45 -7.23 -26.97
N CYS A 648 -2.30 -8.28 -26.16
CA CYS A 648 -3.44 -8.96 -25.55
C CYS A 648 -3.96 -8.20 -24.32
N LEU A 649 -5.28 -8.08 -24.21
CA LEU A 649 -5.97 -7.51 -23.05
C LEU A 649 -5.51 -8.17 -21.74
N ALA A 650 -5.16 -7.34 -20.76
CA ALA A 650 -4.84 -7.80 -19.41
C ALA A 650 -6.11 -8.36 -18.73
N LYS A 651 -5.93 -9.41 -17.92
CA LYS A 651 -7.01 -10.01 -17.13
C LYS A 651 -6.97 -9.47 -15.70
N THR A 652 -8.14 -9.14 -15.15
CA THR A 652 -8.30 -8.80 -13.74
C THR A 652 -9.08 -9.92 -13.04
N PHE A 653 -8.59 -10.30 -11.86
CA PHE A 653 -9.22 -11.25 -10.96
C PHE A 653 -9.71 -10.51 -9.71
N PHE A 654 -10.92 -10.83 -9.27
CA PHE A 654 -11.48 -10.35 -8.01
C PHE A 654 -11.67 -11.53 -7.07
N GLY A 655 -11.09 -11.41 -5.88
CA GLY A 655 -11.11 -12.37 -4.79
C GLY A 655 -12.37 -12.24 -3.96
N LYS A 656 -12.89 -13.39 -3.55
CA LYS A 656 -13.94 -13.53 -2.55
C LYS A 656 -13.39 -14.39 -1.43
N VAL A 657 -13.70 -14.03 -0.18
CA VAL A 657 -13.54 -14.91 0.98
C VAL A 657 -14.88 -15.07 1.68
N THR A 658 -15.13 -16.28 2.19
CA THR A 658 -16.33 -16.63 2.96
C THR A 658 -15.89 -17.25 4.28
N VAL A 659 -16.38 -16.68 5.37
CA VAL A 659 -16.04 -17.02 6.75
C VAL A 659 -17.28 -17.59 7.42
N ASN A 660 -17.17 -18.84 7.86
CA ASN A 660 -18.24 -19.54 8.56
C ASN A 660 -17.89 -19.60 10.04
N LEU A 661 -18.62 -18.85 10.86
CA LEU A 661 -18.53 -18.97 12.32
C LEU A 661 -19.16 -20.30 12.75
N LYS A 662 -18.95 -20.71 14.00
CA LYS A 662 -19.66 -21.87 14.58
C LYS A 662 -20.91 -21.39 15.28
N ASP A 663 -21.95 -22.21 15.23
CA ASP A 663 -23.15 -22.02 16.04
C ASP A 663 -22.78 -22.05 17.53
N VAL A 664 -23.37 -21.15 18.32
CA VAL A 664 -23.14 -21.06 19.78
C VAL A 664 -24.40 -21.50 20.51
N MET A 665 -24.25 -22.41 21.47
CA MET A 665 -25.36 -22.97 22.24
C MET A 665 -25.34 -22.54 23.71
N SER A 666 -26.52 -22.42 24.31
CA SER A 666 -26.68 -22.29 25.76
C SER A 666 -26.45 -23.62 26.48
N GLU A 667 -26.40 -23.57 27.81
CA GLU A 667 -26.77 -24.71 28.63
C GLU A 667 -28.30 -24.94 28.63
N ARG A 668 -28.78 -26.00 29.27
CA ARG A 668 -30.23 -26.28 29.38
C ARG A 668 -30.85 -25.38 30.44
N CYS A 669 -31.78 -24.54 30.03
CA CYS A 669 -32.44 -23.55 30.89
C CYS A 669 -33.92 -23.84 31.06
N SER A 670 -34.55 -23.15 32.01
CA SER A 670 -35.97 -23.29 32.38
C SER A 670 -36.93 -22.44 31.52
N SER A 671 -36.40 -21.51 30.73
CA SER A 671 -37.16 -20.64 29.84
C SER A 671 -36.35 -20.20 28.63
N LYS A 672 -37.02 -19.73 27.57
CA LYS A 672 -36.37 -19.33 26.31
C LYS A 672 -35.56 -18.05 26.45
N GLU A 673 -36.05 -17.05 27.20
CA GLU A 673 -35.25 -15.88 27.58
C GLU A 673 -33.98 -16.23 28.37
N GLU A 674 -34.05 -17.18 29.33
CA GLU A 674 -32.88 -17.64 30.08
C GLU A 674 -31.87 -18.37 29.18
N ALA A 675 -32.36 -19.25 28.29
CA ALA A 675 -31.52 -19.92 27.30
C ALA A 675 -30.89 -18.92 26.31
N ALA A 676 -31.63 -17.92 25.84
CA ALA A 676 -31.13 -16.88 24.95
C ALA A 676 -30.01 -16.07 25.62
N GLU A 677 -30.24 -15.53 26.83
CA GLU A 677 -29.20 -14.79 27.56
C GLU A 677 -27.97 -15.65 27.86
N ALA A 678 -28.14 -16.93 28.19
CA ALA A 678 -27.02 -17.86 28.34
C ALA A 678 -26.25 -18.08 27.02
N ALA A 679 -26.93 -18.21 25.88
CA ALA A 679 -26.27 -18.33 24.57
C ALA A 679 -25.56 -17.03 24.17
N TYR A 680 -26.16 -15.86 24.40
CA TYR A 680 -25.53 -14.55 24.13
C TYR A 680 -24.35 -14.27 25.07
N LYS A 681 -24.39 -14.74 26.31
CA LYS A 681 -23.23 -14.74 27.23
C LYS A 681 -22.10 -15.63 26.72
N ASN A 682 -22.40 -16.88 26.32
CA ASN A 682 -21.42 -17.79 25.73
C ASN A 682 -20.81 -17.21 24.44
N LEU A 683 -21.61 -16.48 23.64
CA LEU A 683 -21.17 -15.77 22.45
C LEU A 683 -20.26 -14.57 22.79
N MET A 684 -20.63 -13.76 23.78
CA MET A 684 -19.82 -12.64 24.28
C MET A 684 -18.45 -13.10 24.79
N GLU A 685 -18.42 -14.17 25.58
CA GLU A 685 -17.18 -14.80 26.06
C GLU A 685 -16.33 -15.35 24.90
N SER A 686 -16.95 -15.99 23.91
CA SER A 686 -16.28 -16.50 22.70
C SER A 686 -15.70 -15.40 21.81
N PHE A 687 -16.31 -14.20 21.81
CA PHE A 687 -15.95 -13.08 20.92
C PHE A 687 -15.15 -11.98 21.62
N CYS A 688 -14.75 -12.16 22.89
CA CYS A 688 -14.02 -11.18 23.70
C CYS A 688 -14.68 -9.79 23.79
N ILE A 689 -16.02 -9.76 23.76
CA ILE A 689 -16.82 -8.53 23.87
C ILE A 689 -16.93 -8.14 25.36
N ASN A 690 -16.98 -6.83 25.65
CA ASN A 690 -17.07 -6.33 27.02
C ASN A 690 -18.39 -6.78 27.69
N ALA A 691 -18.32 -7.10 28.98
CA ALA A 691 -19.50 -7.44 29.78
C ALA A 691 -20.53 -6.30 29.81
N PRO A 692 -21.85 -6.63 29.85
CA PRO A 692 -22.92 -5.63 29.92
C PRO A 692 -22.80 -4.73 31.15
N ALA A 693 -23.20 -3.46 30.99
CA ALA A 693 -23.30 -2.53 32.12
C ALA A 693 -24.50 -2.88 33.02
N GLU A 694 -24.50 -2.36 34.24
CA GLU A 694 -25.57 -2.59 35.22
C GLU A 694 -26.93 -2.12 34.66
N GLY A 695 -27.85 -3.07 34.43
CA GLY A 695 -29.15 -2.85 33.79
C GLY A 695 -29.25 -3.22 32.30
N GLN A 696 -28.16 -3.67 31.66
CA GLN A 696 -28.17 -4.23 30.31
C GLN A 696 -28.19 -5.77 30.33
N THR A 697 -28.54 -6.39 29.19
CA THR A 697 -28.52 -7.85 29.00
C THR A 697 -27.44 -8.24 27.98
N TYR A 698 -27.02 -9.50 27.96
CA TYR A 698 -26.02 -9.96 26.99
C TYR A 698 -26.57 -9.90 25.57
N ARG A 699 -27.85 -10.26 25.39
CA ARG A 699 -28.56 -10.13 24.10
C ARG A 699 -28.55 -8.71 23.57
N SER A 700 -28.88 -7.72 24.41
CA SER A 700 -28.94 -6.33 23.96
C SER A 700 -27.57 -5.74 23.61
N VAL A 701 -26.52 -6.08 24.37
CA VAL A 701 -25.15 -5.63 24.08
C VAL A 701 -24.56 -6.29 22.82
N ILE A 702 -24.83 -7.58 22.58
CA ILE A 702 -24.40 -8.24 21.35
C ILE A 702 -25.14 -7.67 20.13
N ILE A 703 -26.45 -7.42 20.23
CA ILE A 703 -27.25 -6.84 19.14
C ILE A 703 -26.76 -5.43 18.76
N ASP A 704 -26.50 -4.56 19.75
CA ASP A 704 -25.95 -3.21 19.51
C ASP A 704 -24.54 -3.27 18.89
N HIS A 705 -23.67 -4.12 19.43
CA HIS A 705 -22.31 -4.30 18.91
C HIS A 705 -22.30 -4.84 17.48
N PHE A 706 -23.16 -5.81 17.13
CA PHE A 706 -23.29 -6.29 15.74
C PHE A 706 -23.88 -5.21 14.82
N GLY A 707 -24.88 -4.47 15.27
CA GLY A 707 -25.48 -3.36 14.52
C GLY A 707 -24.45 -2.28 14.16
N LYS A 708 -23.58 -1.92 15.10
CA LYS A 708 -22.48 -0.95 14.93
C LYS A 708 -21.47 -1.31 13.84
N TYR A 709 -21.33 -2.60 13.49
CA TYR A 709 -20.46 -3.08 12.41
C TYR A 709 -21.21 -3.50 11.14
N GLU A 710 -22.50 -3.17 11.03
CA GLU A 710 -23.37 -3.44 9.86
C GLU A 710 -23.50 -4.93 9.50
N VAL A 711 -23.36 -5.83 10.49
CA VAL A 711 -23.39 -7.28 10.26
C VAL A 711 -24.72 -7.93 10.65
N GLN A 712 -25.03 -9.04 9.97
CA GLN A 712 -26.21 -9.84 10.28
C GLN A 712 -26.12 -10.41 11.70
N GLN A 713 -27.18 -10.19 12.47
CA GLN A 713 -27.36 -10.76 13.80
C GLN A 713 -27.51 -12.28 13.72
N PRO A 714 -27.12 -13.04 14.76
CA PRO A 714 -27.39 -14.47 14.82
C PRO A 714 -28.90 -14.76 14.80
N ILE A 715 -29.27 -15.88 14.21
CA ILE A 715 -30.64 -16.41 14.27
C ILE A 715 -30.75 -17.30 15.51
N GLU A 716 -31.71 -16.99 16.38
CA GLU A 716 -32.04 -17.80 17.56
C GLU A 716 -32.95 -18.98 17.16
N GLU A 717 -32.47 -20.20 17.34
CA GLU A 717 -33.24 -21.44 17.17
C GLU A 717 -33.34 -22.16 18.53
N PHE A 718 -34.54 -22.58 18.92
CA PHE A 718 -34.80 -23.20 20.23
C PHE A 718 -35.15 -24.67 20.07
N ASP A 719 -34.50 -25.53 20.86
CA ASP A 719 -34.79 -26.96 20.94
C ASP A 719 -35.27 -27.29 22.36
N ASP A 720 -36.48 -27.86 22.47
CA ASP A 720 -37.20 -28.08 23.72
C ASP A 720 -37.26 -29.59 24.03
N ASP A 721 -36.88 -30.01 25.24
CA ASP A 721 -36.81 -31.42 25.63
C ASP A 721 -37.98 -31.89 26.51
N ASP A 722 -38.18 -33.22 26.55
CA ASP A 722 -39.27 -33.90 27.29
C ASP A 722 -39.31 -33.57 28.81
N ASN A 723 -38.30 -32.90 29.35
CA ASN A 723 -38.19 -32.52 30.76
C ASN A 723 -38.62 -31.07 31.04
N ASN A 724 -39.22 -30.38 30.06
CA ASN A 724 -39.49 -28.93 30.07
C ASN A 724 -38.20 -28.08 30.20
N THR A 725 -37.07 -28.53 29.65
CA THR A 725 -35.87 -27.68 29.51
C THR A 725 -35.65 -27.31 28.05
N THR A 726 -35.05 -26.14 27.81
CA THR A 726 -34.84 -25.60 26.47
C THR A 726 -33.39 -25.16 26.29
N ILE A 727 -32.86 -25.30 25.07
CA ILE A 727 -31.58 -24.72 24.65
C ILE A 727 -31.79 -23.71 23.53
N CYS A 728 -31.01 -22.64 23.54
CA CYS A 728 -30.92 -21.67 22.46
C CYS A 728 -29.66 -21.94 21.65
N ILE A 729 -29.78 -21.99 20.32
CA ILE A 729 -28.70 -22.16 19.36
C ILE A 729 -28.67 -20.91 18.48
N LEU A 730 -27.60 -20.12 18.62
CA LEU A 730 -27.31 -18.94 17.82
C LEU A 730 -26.59 -19.36 16.54
N LYS A 731 -27.31 -19.32 15.41
CA LYS A 731 -26.80 -19.70 14.09
C LYS A 731 -26.36 -18.49 13.27
N PHE A 732 -25.28 -18.64 12.52
CA PHE A 732 -24.66 -17.54 11.76
C PHE A 732 -24.75 -17.74 10.25
N SER A 733 -25.23 -16.70 9.54
CA SER A 733 -25.03 -16.59 8.09
C SER A 733 -23.54 -16.57 7.73
N PRO A 734 -23.12 -17.18 6.61
CA PRO A 734 -21.76 -17.04 6.09
C PRO A 734 -21.39 -15.59 5.83
N PHE A 735 -20.34 -15.09 6.49
CA PHE A 735 -19.82 -13.73 6.28
C PHE A 735 -19.03 -13.71 4.97
N ILE A 736 -19.38 -12.80 4.06
CA ILE A 736 -18.77 -12.73 2.72
C ILE A 736 -18.07 -11.39 2.53
N PHE A 737 -16.78 -11.45 2.21
CA PHE A 737 -15.96 -10.29 1.89
C PHE A 737 -15.36 -10.44 0.49
N TYR A 738 -15.14 -9.31 -0.18
CA TYR A 738 -14.55 -9.23 -1.51
C TYR A 738 -13.30 -8.34 -1.45
N ASP A 739 -12.36 -8.51 -2.37
CA ASP A 739 -11.38 -7.43 -2.60
C ASP A 739 -12.03 -6.21 -3.25
N LYS A 740 -11.39 -5.05 -3.10
CA LYS A 740 -11.89 -3.75 -3.56
C LYS A 740 -11.26 -3.34 -4.90
N ASP A 741 -10.00 -3.71 -5.12
CA ASP A 741 -9.12 -3.13 -6.14
C ASP A 741 -8.87 -4.09 -7.31
N GLY A 742 -9.22 -5.38 -7.15
CA GLY A 742 -8.85 -6.45 -8.06
C GLY A 742 -7.33 -6.70 -8.12
N SER A 743 -6.93 -7.69 -8.93
CA SER A 743 -5.52 -7.89 -9.27
C SER A 743 -5.32 -8.64 -10.58
N THR A 744 -4.18 -8.39 -11.24
CA THR A 744 -3.68 -9.23 -12.35
C THR A 744 -3.25 -10.64 -11.90
N LYS A 745 -3.26 -10.93 -10.58
CA LYS A 745 -2.87 -12.21 -9.99
C LYS A 745 -3.95 -12.73 -9.02
N LYS A 746 -4.58 -13.87 -9.32
CA LYS A 746 -5.54 -14.56 -8.41
C LYS A 746 -5.07 -14.62 -6.95
N LYS A 747 -3.81 -15.00 -6.71
CA LYS A 747 -3.22 -15.07 -5.35
C LYS A 747 -3.24 -13.73 -4.60
N GLN A 748 -3.11 -12.61 -5.28
CA GLN A 748 -3.06 -11.28 -4.66
C GLN A 748 -4.48 -10.79 -4.36
N ALA A 749 -5.41 -11.00 -5.30
CA ALA A 749 -6.85 -10.82 -5.09
C ALA A 749 -7.37 -11.61 -3.87
N GLU A 750 -6.97 -12.87 -3.72
CA GLU A 750 -7.26 -13.69 -2.52
C GLU A 750 -6.64 -13.13 -1.22
N GLN A 751 -5.52 -12.41 -1.27
CA GLN A 751 -4.89 -11.76 -0.11
C GLN A 751 -5.57 -10.42 0.23
N GLN A 752 -5.94 -9.62 -0.78
CA GLN A 752 -6.72 -8.39 -0.60
C GLN A 752 -8.09 -8.70 0.03
N ALA A 753 -8.80 -9.72 -0.46
CA ALA A 753 -10.05 -10.18 0.15
C ALA A 753 -9.88 -10.66 1.60
N ALA A 754 -8.76 -11.32 1.93
CA ALA A 754 -8.43 -11.71 3.30
C ALA A 754 -8.13 -10.51 4.20
N SER A 755 -7.51 -9.45 3.66
CA SER A 755 -7.24 -8.21 4.39
C SER A 755 -8.53 -7.48 4.75
N VAL A 756 -9.46 -7.35 3.79
CA VAL A 756 -10.80 -6.78 4.02
C VAL A 756 -11.61 -7.57 5.07
N ALA A 757 -11.49 -8.90 5.07
CA ALA A 757 -12.10 -9.74 6.09
C ALA A 757 -11.45 -9.56 7.47
N LEU A 758 -10.12 -9.48 7.57
CA LEU A 758 -9.42 -9.23 8.83
C LEU A 758 -9.77 -7.88 9.45
N ASP A 759 -9.77 -6.82 8.63
CA ASP A 759 -10.17 -5.47 9.04
C ASP A 759 -11.58 -5.47 9.66
N ARG A 760 -12.59 -5.88 8.88
CA ARG A 760 -14.00 -5.92 9.34
C ARG A 760 -14.21 -6.86 10.54
N LEU A 761 -13.60 -8.06 10.55
CA LEU A 761 -13.76 -9.02 11.65
C LEU A 761 -13.03 -8.58 12.93
N SER A 762 -11.89 -7.89 12.84
CA SER A 762 -11.17 -7.42 14.04
C SER A 762 -12.01 -6.48 14.90
N GLY A 763 -12.82 -5.61 14.29
CA GLY A 763 -13.79 -4.78 14.99
C GLY A 763 -14.92 -5.59 15.66
N ILE A 764 -15.45 -6.59 14.97
CA ILE A 764 -16.54 -7.44 15.47
C ILE A 764 -16.09 -8.29 16.67
N PHE A 765 -14.88 -8.83 16.64
CA PHE A 765 -14.31 -9.62 17.75
C PHE A 765 -13.57 -8.78 18.81
N ASN A 766 -13.70 -7.44 18.79
CA ASN A 766 -13.03 -6.53 19.73
C ASN A 766 -11.50 -6.78 19.85
N CYS A 767 -10.90 -7.26 18.76
CA CYS A 767 -9.52 -7.76 18.72
C CYS A 767 -8.55 -6.69 18.19
N ALA A 768 -7.28 -6.80 18.56
CA ALA A 768 -6.24 -5.89 18.06
C ALA A 768 -6.16 -5.97 16.52
N PRO A 769 -6.21 -4.82 15.80
CA PRO A 769 -6.19 -4.81 14.34
C PRO A 769 -4.86 -5.35 13.80
N VAL A 770 -4.93 -6.10 12.71
CA VAL A 770 -3.75 -6.69 12.08
C VAL A 770 -2.91 -5.60 11.42
N SER A 771 -1.60 -5.62 11.67
CA SER A 771 -0.64 -4.67 11.11
C SER A 771 -0.49 -4.81 9.58
N ASP A 772 -0.57 -3.70 8.85
CA ASP A 772 -0.43 -3.61 7.38
C ASP A 772 0.89 -4.20 6.83
N ASP A 773 1.91 -4.30 7.68
CA ASP A 773 3.23 -4.85 7.35
C ASP A 773 3.22 -6.33 6.88
N LYS A 774 2.08 -7.03 7.05
CA LYS A 774 1.96 -8.48 6.81
C LYS A 774 1.48 -8.82 5.39
N GLN A 775 2.40 -9.19 4.50
CA GLN A 775 2.09 -9.66 3.14
C GLN A 775 1.30 -11.01 3.04
N ASN A 776 0.80 -11.56 4.14
CA ASN A 776 0.12 -12.86 4.20
C ASN A 776 -1.20 -12.85 5.00
N PHE A 777 -2.07 -11.88 4.72
CA PHE A 777 -3.43 -11.79 5.27
C PHE A 777 -4.23 -13.11 5.24
N LYS A 778 -4.04 -13.98 4.23
CA LYS A 778 -4.67 -15.32 4.18
C LYS A 778 -4.22 -16.26 5.31
N GLY A 779 -2.93 -16.20 5.67
CA GLY A 779 -2.41 -16.95 6.82
C GLY A 779 -2.98 -16.41 8.12
N VAL A 780 -2.92 -15.09 8.29
CA VAL A 780 -3.40 -14.42 9.50
C VAL A 780 -4.91 -14.60 9.71
N LEU A 781 -5.74 -14.52 8.66
CA LEU A 781 -7.18 -14.78 8.77
C LEU A 781 -7.48 -16.23 9.17
N LYS A 782 -6.70 -17.19 8.66
CA LYS A 782 -6.82 -18.60 9.05
C LYS A 782 -6.42 -18.79 10.51
N GLU A 783 -5.26 -18.28 10.93
CA GLU A 783 -4.75 -18.38 12.30
C GLU A 783 -5.68 -17.70 13.31
N PHE A 784 -6.24 -16.53 12.96
CA PHE A 784 -7.23 -15.80 13.73
C PHE A 784 -8.51 -16.62 13.93
N LEU A 785 -9.11 -17.15 12.86
CA LEU A 785 -10.31 -17.98 12.95
C LEU A 785 -10.05 -19.31 13.67
N GLU A 786 -8.89 -19.94 13.50
CA GLU A 786 -8.50 -21.13 14.26
C GLU A 786 -8.27 -20.83 15.75
N SER A 787 -7.76 -19.65 16.11
CA SER A 787 -7.61 -19.22 17.52
C SER A 787 -8.95 -18.98 18.22
N LEU A 788 -9.98 -18.55 17.47
CA LEU A 788 -11.37 -18.45 17.92
C LEU A 788 -12.15 -19.78 17.73
N GLY A 789 -11.46 -20.86 17.34
CA GLY A 789 -12.05 -22.18 17.15
C GLY A 789 -13.07 -22.29 16.01
N HIS A 790 -13.16 -21.31 15.12
CA HIS A 790 -14.09 -21.26 13.99
C HIS A 790 -13.64 -22.09 12.77
N SER A 791 -14.44 -22.09 11.70
CA SER A 791 -14.13 -22.83 10.48
C SER A 791 -13.11 -22.10 9.60
N ASN A 792 -12.34 -22.88 8.83
CA ASN A 792 -11.35 -22.36 7.90
C ASN A 792 -11.97 -21.46 6.79
N PRO A 793 -11.38 -20.29 6.48
CA PRO A 793 -11.92 -19.37 5.47
C PRO A 793 -11.84 -19.96 4.05
N ILE A 794 -12.96 -19.90 3.33
CA ILE A 794 -13.11 -20.40 1.95
C ILE A 794 -12.82 -19.26 0.97
N TYR A 795 -12.02 -19.53 -0.08
CA TYR A 795 -11.63 -18.51 -1.07
C TYR A 795 -12.06 -18.89 -2.48
N ASP A 796 -12.51 -17.89 -3.24
CA ASP A 796 -12.85 -17.99 -4.67
C ASP A 796 -12.28 -16.78 -5.44
N THR A 797 -12.13 -16.89 -6.77
CA THR A 797 -11.63 -15.81 -7.64
C THR A 797 -12.35 -15.76 -9.00
N LYS A 798 -13.19 -14.74 -9.19
CA LYS A 798 -13.78 -14.44 -10.52
C LYS A 798 -12.72 -13.84 -11.44
N GLU A 799 -12.62 -14.39 -12.65
CA GLU A 799 -11.87 -13.79 -13.77
C GLU A 799 -12.81 -12.91 -14.58
N HIS A 800 -12.53 -11.61 -14.70
CA HIS A 800 -13.16 -10.78 -15.72
C HIS A 800 -12.26 -10.70 -16.96
N LYS A 801 -12.80 -11.14 -18.10
CA LYS A 801 -12.27 -10.81 -19.42
C LYS A 801 -13.11 -9.66 -19.96
N GLY A 802 -12.48 -8.66 -20.59
CA GLY A 802 -13.23 -7.74 -21.45
C GLY A 802 -13.70 -8.48 -22.70
N GLU A 803 -15.01 -8.76 -22.81
CA GLU A 803 -15.61 -9.04 -24.11
C GLU A 803 -15.79 -7.72 -24.87
N ILE A 804 -15.26 -7.66 -26.08
CA ILE A 804 -15.66 -6.65 -27.07
C ILE A 804 -16.81 -7.25 -27.87
N ARG A 805 -17.92 -6.50 -27.99
CA ARG A 805 -19.06 -6.84 -28.86
C ARG A 805 -19.55 -5.60 -29.62
N GLU A 806 -19.03 -5.40 -30.83
CA GLU A 806 -19.86 -5.02 -31.98
C GLU A 806 -20.76 -6.22 -32.36
N GLU A 807 -21.88 -6.15 -33.08
CA GLU A 807 -22.84 -5.13 -33.56
C GLU A 807 -24.07 -5.95 -34.10
N PRO A 808 -25.25 -5.40 -34.47
CA PRO A 808 -25.70 -4.00 -34.45
C PRO A 808 -27.04 -3.78 -33.71
N GLY A 809 -27.54 -2.54 -33.71
CA GLY A 809 -28.84 -2.20 -33.11
C GLY A 809 -30.05 -2.22 -34.06
N THR A 810 -31.15 -2.89 -33.70
CA THR A 810 -32.53 -2.46 -34.02
C THR A 810 -33.53 -3.03 -33.00
N GLY A 811 -34.50 -2.23 -32.56
CA GLY A 811 -35.27 -2.45 -31.33
C GLY A 811 -36.36 -3.54 -31.32
N GLY A 812 -36.93 -3.76 -30.12
CA GLY A 812 -38.18 -4.50 -29.93
C GLY A 812 -38.30 -5.27 -28.60
N MET A 813 -39.43 -5.06 -27.91
CA MET A 813 -39.95 -5.89 -26.81
C MET A 813 -40.18 -7.36 -27.24
N THR A 814 -40.23 -8.40 -26.38
CA THR A 814 -40.14 -8.54 -24.90
C THR A 814 -39.72 -10.01 -24.57
N PRO A 815 -39.22 -10.32 -23.35
CA PRO A 815 -38.86 -11.69 -22.98
C PRO A 815 -40.05 -12.50 -22.44
N ILE A 816 -40.13 -13.78 -22.81
CA ILE A 816 -41.03 -14.80 -22.25
C ILE A 816 -40.26 -16.12 -22.09
N LEU A 817 -40.61 -16.90 -21.06
CA LEU A 817 -39.98 -18.14 -20.57
C LEU A 817 -38.58 -17.98 -19.90
N SER A 818 -38.27 -18.68 -18.80
CA SER A 818 -39.09 -19.13 -17.67
C SER A 818 -38.20 -19.74 -16.58
N ASN A 819 -38.64 -19.62 -15.33
CA ASN A 819 -38.25 -20.34 -14.12
C ASN A 819 -37.33 -21.57 -14.27
N LEU A 820 -36.28 -21.60 -13.44
CA LEU A 820 -35.91 -22.82 -12.73
C LEU A 820 -35.60 -22.49 -11.27
N SER A 821 -36.64 -22.51 -10.45
CA SER A 821 -36.58 -22.37 -8.99
C SER A 821 -36.60 -23.73 -8.31
N ILE A 822 -35.91 -23.81 -7.16
CA ILE A 822 -36.10 -24.85 -6.14
C ILE A 822 -36.16 -24.05 -4.82
N SER A 823 -37.34 -23.62 -4.37
CA SER A 823 -38.37 -24.43 -3.69
C SER A 823 -37.96 -24.82 -2.27
N GLN A 824 -38.21 -23.93 -1.31
CA GLN A 824 -38.59 -24.35 0.03
C GLN A 824 -40.09 -24.70 0.02
N SER A 825 -40.48 -25.69 0.81
CA SER A 825 -41.87 -26.14 0.95
C SER A 825 -42.43 -25.76 2.30
N SER A 826 -43.45 -24.91 2.32
CA SER A 826 -44.32 -24.66 3.48
C SER A 826 -45.76 -24.93 3.06
N VAL A 827 -46.51 -25.67 3.89
CA VAL A 827 -47.93 -25.99 3.65
C VAL A 827 -48.80 -24.79 4.07
N MET A 828 -49.99 -24.67 3.46
CA MET A 828 -51.04 -23.69 3.81
C MET A 828 -51.47 -23.84 5.29
N GLU A 829 -52.03 -22.84 5.97
CA GLU A 829 -53.35 -22.20 5.80
C GLU A 829 -53.46 -21.03 6.83
N ASN A 830 -54.36 -20.02 6.80
CA ASN A 830 -55.20 -19.34 5.78
C ASN A 830 -55.87 -18.11 6.48
N VAL A 831 -56.55 -17.21 5.74
CA VAL A 831 -57.73 -16.40 6.18
C VAL A 831 -57.59 -15.16 7.13
N GLU A 832 -57.98 -13.98 6.58
CA GLU A 832 -58.75 -12.83 7.15
C GLU A 832 -58.26 -11.97 8.36
N PHE A 833 -58.60 -10.67 8.50
CA PHE A 833 -58.93 -9.57 7.56
C PHE A 833 -58.93 -8.20 8.31
N GLU A 834 -58.96 -7.09 7.55
CA GLU A 834 -59.42 -5.73 7.95
C GLU A 834 -58.67 -4.87 9.00
N SER A 835 -58.71 -3.54 8.80
CA SER A 835 -58.08 -2.52 9.64
C SER A 835 -58.68 -1.13 9.37
N ILE A 836 -59.00 -0.30 10.38
CA ILE A 836 -59.40 1.11 10.21
C ILE A 836 -59.39 1.91 11.54
N SER A 837 -59.12 3.24 11.45
CA SER A 837 -59.36 4.32 12.46
C SER A 837 -58.50 4.41 13.75
N THR A 838 -58.23 5.58 14.37
CA THR A 838 -57.85 6.95 13.88
C THR A 838 -57.27 7.81 15.04
N SER A 839 -56.63 8.94 14.72
CA SER A 839 -56.60 10.22 15.48
C SER A 839 -55.77 10.37 16.79
N VAL A 840 -54.56 10.92 16.67
CA VAL A 840 -54.23 12.37 16.92
C VAL A 840 -55.11 13.08 17.98
N GLN A 841 -54.62 13.65 19.09
CA GLN A 841 -53.82 14.91 19.21
C GLN A 841 -53.46 15.26 20.68
N LEU A 842 -52.50 16.17 20.94
CA LEU A 842 -52.21 16.78 22.27
C LEU A 842 -51.66 18.24 22.16
N PRO A 843 -52.02 19.20 23.07
CA PRO A 843 -51.57 20.60 22.94
C PRO A 843 -50.88 21.28 24.17
N ILE A 844 -49.87 22.12 23.88
CA ILE A 844 -49.64 23.54 24.32
C ILE A 844 -49.53 23.94 25.83
N CYS A 845 -48.28 24.19 26.26
CA CYS A 845 -47.64 25.38 26.94
C CYS A 845 -48.16 26.15 28.21
N GLN A 846 -47.17 26.75 28.92
CA GLN A 846 -47.15 28.00 29.76
C GLN A 846 -47.76 27.97 31.20
N GLU A 847 -47.38 28.78 32.24
CA GLU A 847 -46.44 29.95 32.36
C GLU A 847 -45.98 30.33 33.82
N SER A 848 -44.77 30.95 33.99
CA SER A 848 -44.31 31.93 35.06
C SER A 848 -44.35 31.55 36.58
N VAL A 849 -43.73 32.23 37.60
CA VAL A 849 -43.41 33.65 37.94
C VAL A 849 -42.10 33.82 38.81
N ASN A 850 -41.60 35.07 38.96
CA ASN A 850 -40.36 35.58 39.65
C ASN A 850 -40.38 35.55 41.23
N VAL A 851 -39.41 36.03 42.08
CA VAL A 851 -38.73 37.38 42.22
C VAL A 851 -37.53 37.38 43.25
N SER A 852 -36.44 38.14 42.97
CA SER A 852 -35.39 38.77 43.88
C SER A 852 -34.48 37.95 44.85
N LEU A 853 -33.33 38.44 45.38
CA LEU A 853 -32.26 39.38 44.90
C LEU A 853 -31.03 39.37 45.89
N ASP A 854 -29.87 39.83 45.42
CA ASP A 854 -28.93 40.79 46.06
C ASP A 854 -27.52 40.38 46.60
N SER A 855 -26.49 41.09 46.08
CA SER A 855 -25.11 41.36 46.59
C SER A 855 -24.14 40.20 46.96
N SER A 856 -22.80 40.27 46.77
CA SER A 856 -21.90 41.17 45.99
C SER A 856 -20.47 40.57 45.88
N VAL A 857 -19.52 41.32 45.28
CA VAL A 857 -18.03 41.20 45.28
C VAL A 857 -17.34 40.84 43.93
N ALA A 858 -16.39 41.72 43.55
CA ALA A 858 -15.26 41.59 42.62
C ALA A 858 -15.42 40.87 41.25
N SER A 859 -15.47 41.65 40.18
CA SER A 859 -15.33 41.18 38.79
C SER A 859 -13.90 40.75 38.44
N MET A 860 -13.61 39.45 38.51
CA MET A 860 -12.60 38.83 37.65
C MET A 860 -13.28 38.34 36.37
N ARG A 861 -12.92 38.92 35.22
CA ARG A 861 -13.44 38.50 33.90
C ARG A 861 -12.87 37.14 33.53
N LYS A 862 -13.57 36.05 33.88
CA LYS A 862 -13.26 34.72 33.32
C LYS A 862 -13.41 34.79 31.79
N LYS A 863 -12.34 34.46 31.05
CA LYS A 863 -12.44 34.09 29.63
C LYS A 863 -13.43 32.91 29.53
N PRO A 864 -14.21 32.77 28.44
CA PRO A 864 -15.02 31.57 28.25
C PRO A 864 -14.12 30.33 28.22
N ARG A 865 -14.45 29.32 29.01
CA ARG A 865 -13.72 28.05 29.02
C ARG A 865 -14.05 27.32 27.72
N ILE A 866 -13.03 27.04 26.90
CA ILE A 866 -13.19 26.28 25.66
C ILE A 866 -13.27 24.79 26.05
N ASP A 867 -14.49 24.30 26.34
CA ASP A 867 -14.72 22.89 26.61
C ASP A 867 -14.82 22.12 25.28
N CYS A 868 -13.68 21.59 24.83
CA CYS A 868 -13.57 20.77 23.63
C CYS A 868 -13.31 19.31 24.08
N PRO A 869 -14.24 18.36 23.86
CA PRO A 869 -14.09 16.98 24.31
C PRO A 869 -12.79 16.30 23.84
N GLU A 870 -12.35 16.63 22.64
CA GLU A 870 -11.13 16.14 22.00
C GLU A 870 -9.88 16.63 22.71
N ILE A 871 -9.87 17.87 23.20
CA ILE A 871 -8.77 18.44 23.99
C ILE A 871 -8.75 17.83 25.39
N ASN A 872 -9.92 17.63 26.00
CA ASN A 872 -10.05 16.94 27.29
C ASN A 872 -9.57 15.48 27.21
N GLU A 873 -9.89 14.76 26.13
CA GLU A 873 -9.37 13.40 25.90
C GLU A 873 -7.89 13.40 25.49
N LEU A 874 -7.36 14.46 24.87
CA LEU A 874 -5.92 14.67 24.65
C LEU A 874 -5.15 14.91 25.96
N LEU A 875 -5.72 15.66 26.90
CA LEU A 875 -5.12 15.91 28.21
C LEU A 875 -5.17 14.63 29.08
N ARG A 876 -6.27 13.85 29.02
CA ARG A 876 -6.35 12.50 29.60
C ARG A 876 -5.33 11.56 28.93
N VAL A 877 -5.39 11.51 27.60
CA VAL A 877 -4.36 11.20 26.59
C VAL A 877 -2.96 11.10 27.19
N TYR A 878 -2.41 12.26 27.57
CA TYR A 878 -1.03 12.45 28.02
C TYR A 878 -0.81 12.49 29.55
N ASN A 879 -1.83 12.18 30.38
CA ASN A 879 -1.80 12.34 31.85
C ASN A 879 -1.60 13.80 32.33
N LEU A 880 -2.16 14.77 31.62
CA LEU A 880 -2.12 16.22 31.89
C LEU A 880 -3.42 16.73 32.54
N MET A 881 -4.04 15.92 33.40
CA MET A 881 -5.28 16.23 34.13
C MET A 881 -5.02 16.20 35.65
N PRO A 882 -5.62 17.09 36.47
CA PRO A 882 -6.66 18.08 36.14
C PRO A 882 -6.22 19.56 36.15
N HIS A 883 -4.95 19.86 36.50
CA HIS A 883 -4.47 21.22 36.79
C HIS A 883 -3.73 21.88 35.61
N VAL A 884 -4.39 22.01 34.45
CA VAL A 884 -3.76 22.54 33.24
C VAL A 884 -4.68 23.55 32.56
N GLU A 885 -4.17 24.76 32.33
CA GLU A 885 -4.88 25.82 31.62
C GLU A 885 -4.48 25.84 30.14
N VAL A 886 -5.50 25.82 29.27
CA VAL A 886 -5.36 25.94 27.81
C VAL A 886 -5.73 27.35 27.43
N GLU A 887 -4.72 28.22 27.31
CA GLU A 887 -4.94 29.67 27.16
C GLU A 887 -5.37 30.10 25.75
N ASN A 888 -4.88 29.41 24.72
CA ASN A 888 -5.06 29.81 23.32
C ASN A 888 -5.17 28.57 22.42
N VAL A 889 -6.23 28.54 21.61
CA VAL A 889 -6.38 27.68 20.44
C VAL A 889 -6.47 28.59 19.22
N LYS A 890 -5.63 28.36 18.21
CA LYS A 890 -5.73 29.04 16.92
C LYS A 890 -6.06 28.04 15.82
N CYS A 891 -7.05 28.40 15.00
CA CYS A 891 -7.41 27.69 13.78
C CYS A 891 -7.38 28.72 12.64
N ASP A 892 -6.27 28.79 11.91
CA ASP A 892 -6.20 29.60 10.69
C ASP A 892 -6.88 28.86 9.52
N GLN A 893 -7.32 29.58 8.50
CA GLN A 893 -8.05 29.04 7.34
C GLN A 893 -7.12 28.23 6.42
N GLY A 894 -6.71 27.06 6.89
CA GLY A 894 -5.69 26.20 6.26
C GLY A 894 -5.34 24.97 7.10
N PHE A 895 -6.30 24.39 7.83
CA PHE A 895 -6.22 23.10 8.55
C PHE A 895 -5.05 22.86 9.52
N LYS A 896 -4.33 23.90 9.96
CA LYS A 896 -3.40 23.81 11.10
C LYS A 896 -4.04 24.36 12.37
N CYS A 897 -4.10 23.52 13.41
CA CYS A 897 -4.56 23.91 14.73
C CYS A 897 -3.40 23.84 15.72
N THR A 898 -2.95 24.98 16.26
CA THR A 898 -1.89 25.02 17.28
C THR A 898 -2.53 25.25 18.65
N VAL A 899 -2.26 24.33 19.58
CA VAL A 899 -2.73 24.38 20.97
C VAL A 899 -1.54 24.66 21.90
N LYS A 900 -1.54 25.83 22.54
CA LYS A 900 -0.56 26.20 23.57
C LYS A 900 -1.07 25.75 24.94
N ILE A 901 -0.33 24.84 25.57
CA ILE A 901 -0.64 24.29 26.90
C ILE A 901 0.38 24.82 27.89
N ASN A 902 -0.07 25.49 28.96
CA ASN A 902 0.81 25.98 30.01
C ASN A 902 0.67 25.12 31.27
N LEU A 903 1.79 24.60 31.76
CA LEU A 903 1.88 23.87 33.02
C LEU A 903 2.45 24.83 34.07
N GLU A 904 1.66 25.17 35.09
CA GLU A 904 2.07 26.01 36.22
C GLU A 904 1.91 25.23 37.53
N GLU A 905 2.97 25.20 38.33
CA GLU A 905 3.15 24.38 39.55
C GLU A 905 2.77 22.89 39.38
N PHE A 906 2.79 22.39 38.14
CA PHE A 906 2.21 21.10 37.79
C PHE A 906 2.95 19.93 38.47
N THR A 907 2.20 18.88 38.79
CA THR A 907 2.74 17.66 39.42
C THR A 907 2.49 16.44 38.54
N CYS A 908 3.55 15.88 37.94
CA CYS A 908 3.47 14.64 37.17
C CYS A 908 3.69 13.44 38.10
N ALA A 909 2.59 12.76 38.48
CA ALA A 909 2.61 11.61 39.38
C ALA A 909 2.54 10.27 38.63
N ASN A 910 3.50 9.38 38.86
CA ASN A 910 3.49 8.02 38.31
C ASN A 910 2.82 7.06 39.28
N LYS A 911 1.67 6.49 38.87
CA LYS A 911 0.84 5.61 39.69
C LYS A 911 1.31 4.15 39.71
N GLN A 912 2.31 3.80 38.89
CA GLN A 912 2.93 2.48 38.92
C GLN A 912 4.04 2.44 40.00
N GLY A 913 4.07 1.36 40.78
CA GLY A 913 5.13 1.11 41.77
C GLY A 913 6.28 0.33 41.15
N TYR A 914 7.50 0.58 41.62
CA TYR A 914 8.74 -0.06 41.14
C TYR A 914 9.62 -0.52 42.29
N ASP A 915 10.42 -1.58 42.07
CA ASP A 915 11.25 -2.20 43.11
C ASP A 915 12.39 -1.29 43.62
N THR A 916 12.76 -0.25 42.86
CA THR A 916 13.80 0.70 43.27
C THR A 916 13.38 2.16 43.09
N LYS A 917 13.76 3.02 44.05
CA LYS A 917 13.61 4.48 43.97
C LYS A 917 14.20 5.06 42.67
N LYS A 918 15.35 4.54 42.22
CA LYS A 918 16.03 4.99 40.99
C LYS A 918 15.20 4.70 39.74
N GLU A 919 14.53 3.55 39.68
CA GLU A 919 13.67 3.19 38.56
C GLU A 919 12.35 3.95 38.58
N ALA A 920 11.72 4.12 39.75
CA ALA A 920 10.54 4.98 39.90
C ALA A 920 10.81 6.39 39.35
N ILE A 921 11.93 7.02 39.76
CA ILE A 921 12.37 8.33 39.23
C ILE A 921 12.58 8.29 37.70
N ARG A 922 13.29 7.28 37.18
CA ARG A 922 13.59 7.16 35.75
C ARG A 922 12.33 7.02 34.89
N LYS A 923 11.36 6.24 35.36
CA LYS A 923 10.08 5.98 34.69
C LYS A 923 9.16 7.20 34.78
N THR A 924 9.15 7.95 35.89
CA THR A 924 8.41 9.23 35.96
C THR A 924 9.03 10.31 35.05
N TYR A 925 10.37 10.41 34.96
CA TYR A 925 11.00 11.31 33.99
C TYR A 925 10.76 10.90 32.52
N LEU A 926 10.69 9.60 32.21
CA LEU A 926 10.25 9.14 30.89
C LEU A 926 8.79 9.55 30.63
N LEU A 927 7.89 9.22 31.56
CA LEU A 927 6.46 9.52 31.46
C LEU A 927 6.19 11.02 31.21
N PHE A 928 6.84 11.88 31.99
CA PHE A 928 6.75 13.32 31.82
C PHE A 928 7.38 13.77 30.49
N GLY A 929 8.61 13.35 30.18
CA GLY A 929 9.31 13.78 28.97
C GLY A 929 8.60 13.39 27.67
N CYS A 930 7.92 12.24 27.63
CA CYS A 930 7.05 11.85 26.52
C CYS A 930 5.74 12.67 26.48
N ALA A 931 5.18 13.04 27.64
CA ALA A 931 3.94 13.83 27.74
C ALA A 931 4.11 15.33 27.41
N VAL A 932 5.36 15.81 27.27
CA VAL A 932 5.68 17.20 26.86
C VAL A 932 6.63 17.26 25.66
N SER A 933 6.70 16.18 24.86
CA SER A 933 7.45 16.08 23.60
C SER A 933 8.96 16.39 23.71
N ILE A 934 9.59 16.07 24.85
CA ILE A 934 11.04 16.13 25.07
C ILE A 934 11.71 14.79 24.71
N LEU A 935 10.97 13.68 24.78
CA LEU A 935 11.46 12.31 24.58
C LEU A 935 10.60 11.54 23.59
N ASN A 936 11.24 10.69 22.79
CA ASN A 936 10.54 9.58 22.12
C ASN A 936 10.36 8.41 23.09
N ASN A 937 9.38 7.55 22.82
CA ASN A 937 8.99 6.43 23.68
C ASN A 937 10.07 5.35 23.90
N THR A 938 11.24 5.48 23.27
CA THR A 938 12.39 4.56 23.36
C THR A 938 13.43 4.95 24.42
N ASP A 939 13.47 6.20 24.87
CA ASP A 939 14.72 6.82 25.34
C ASP A 939 14.95 6.72 26.87
N GLU A 940 14.61 5.57 27.46
CA GLU A 940 14.60 5.40 28.92
C GLU A 940 15.99 5.48 29.57
N LYS A 941 17.09 5.27 28.84
CA LYS A 941 18.45 5.41 29.38
C LYS A 941 18.89 6.87 29.55
N THR A 942 18.28 7.81 28.81
CA THR A 942 18.65 9.24 28.78
C THR A 942 17.56 10.17 29.32
N SER A 943 16.35 9.66 29.60
CA SER A 943 15.16 10.43 30.00
C SER A 943 15.44 11.55 31.03
N ILE A 944 16.03 11.20 32.18
CA ILE A 944 16.35 12.14 33.27
C ILE A 944 17.29 13.25 32.79
N ALA A 945 18.32 12.88 32.02
CA ALA A 945 19.34 13.83 31.55
C ALA A 945 18.76 14.79 30.50
N MET A 946 17.97 14.29 29.55
CA MET A 946 17.35 15.10 28.50
C MET A 946 16.29 16.05 29.05
N VAL A 947 15.43 15.62 29.97
CA VAL A 947 14.46 16.51 30.63
C VAL A 947 15.17 17.60 31.43
N LYS A 948 16.16 17.25 32.28
CA LYS A 948 16.89 18.26 33.06
C LYS A 948 17.68 19.21 32.17
N MET A 949 18.33 18.72 31.11
CA MET A 949 19.00 19.54 30.11
C MET A 949 18.04 20.51 29.42
N ARG A 950 16.82 20.08 29.05
CA ARG A 950 15.84 20.94 28.38
C ARG A 950 15.32 22.05 29.29
N PHE A 951 15.12 21.76 30.58
CA PHE A 951 14.77 22.78 31.56
C PHE A 951 15.91 23.79 31.76
N SER A 952 17.15 23.32 31.88
CA SER A 952 18.32 24.21 31.97
C SER A 952 18.53 25.06 30.72
N GLN A 953 18.32 24.53 29.51
CA GLN A 953 18.35 25.29 28.25
C GLN A 953 17.33 26.43 28.25
N ASN A 954 16.12 26.17 28.77
CA ASN A 954 15.04 27.14 28.83
C ASN A 954 15.11 28.06 30.06
N SER A 955 16.16 27.98 30.88
CA SER A 955 16.30 28.70 32.17
C SER A 955 15.18 28.42 33.19
N LEU A 956 14.55 27.24 33.12
CA LEU A 956 13.44 26.82 33.99
C LEU A 956 13.94 26.10 35.25
N PRO A 957 13.26 26.24 36.40
CA PRO A 957 13.59 25.50 37.62
C PRO A 957 13.39 23.98 37.40
N LEU A 958 14.36 23.17 37.82
CA LEU A 958 14.30 21.72 37.63
C LEU A 958 13.13 21.10 38.42
N PRO A 959 12.38 20.13 37.84
CA PRO A 959 11.28 19.46 38.55
C PRO A 959 11.75 18.79 39.85
N GLN A 960 11.00 18.97 40.93
CA GLN A 960 11.33 18.42 42.24
C GLN A 960 10.95 16.93 42.32
N GLU A 961 11.95 16.06 42.49
CA GLU A 961 11.75 14.63 42.71
C GLU A 961 11.18 14.36 44.11
N ASP A 962 9.93 13.92 44.18
CA ASP A 962 9.33 13.34 45.37
C ASP A 962 9.16 11.82 45.19
N VAL A 963 9.43 11.04 46.24
CA VAL A 963 9.39 9.57 46.19
C VAL A 963 8.85 9.00 47.49
N GLU A 964 7.71 8.32 47.36
CA GLU A 964 6.96 7.69 48.44
C GLU A 964 7.11 6.16 48.38
N GLY A 965 6.95 5.50 49.53
CA GLY A 965 7.00 4.04 49.67
C GLY A 965 8.14 3.53 50.57
N SER A 966 7.90 2.41 51.23
CA SER A 966 8.86 1.78 52.14
C SER A 966 9.01 0.28 51.87
N SER A 967 10.21 -0.14 51.50
CA SER A 967 10.69 -1.55 51.39
C SER A 967 9.99 -2.53 50.44
N LYS A 968 8.80 -2.22 49.89
CA LYS A 968 8.10 -3.11 48.92
C LYS A 968 7.98 -2.54 47.51
N LEU A 969 7.49 -1.31 47.37
CA LEU A 969 7.38 -0.58 46.10
C LEU A 969 7.67 0.90 46.34
N PHE A 970 8.27 1.55 45.36
CA PHE A 970 8.50 2.99 45.31
C PHE A 970 7.64 3.64 44.22
N TYR A 971 7.05 4.79 44.54
CA TYR A 971 6.27 5.64 43.64
C TYR A 971 6.96 6.99 43.54
N CYS A 972 6.97 7.62 42.36
CA CYS A 972 7.65 8.90 42.17
C CYS A 972 6.75 9.93 41.48
N SER A 973 6.72 11.14 42.04
CA SER A 973 6.08 12.31 41.45
C SER A 973 7.11 13.41 41.22
N LEU A 974 6.99 14.11 40.10
CA LEU A 974 7.76 15.32 39.80
C LEU A 974 6.88 16.53 40.08
N LYS A 975 7.24 17.33 41.10
CA LYS A 975 6.48 18.50 41.58
C LYS A 975 7.07 19.81 41.06
N ASN A 976 6.30 20.90 41.17
CA ASN A 976 6.68 22.28 40.85
C ASN A 976 7.12 22.47 39.39
N ILE A 977 6.43 21.81 38.44
CA ILE A 977 6.75 21.90 37.01
C ILE A 977 6.12 23.17 36.42
N ASN A 978 6.97 24.15 36.09
CA ASN A 978 6.62 25.30 35.28
C ASN A 978 7.17 25.08 33.85
N TYR A 979 6.31 24.78 32.87
CA TYR A 979 6.72 24.45 31.50
C TYR A 979 5.58 24.64 30.49
N THR A 980 5.85 25.31 29.36
CA THR A 980 4.87 25.49 28.27
C THR A 980 5.14 24.51 27.13
N VAL A 981 4.07 23.88 26.61
CA VAL A 981 4.13 22.94 25.48
C VAL A 981 3.32 23.50 24.31
N ASP A 982 3.89 23.45 23.11
CA ASP A 982 3.21 23.79 21.86
C ASP A 982 2.89 22.50 21.09
N TYR A 983 1.60 22.26 20.87
CA TYR A 983 1.08 21.14 20.08
C TYR A 983 0.57 21.63 18.74
N ASP A 984 1.33 21.37 17.67
CA ASP A 984 0.90 21.59 16.29
C ASP A 984 0.10 20.38 15.78
N GLY A 985 -1.22 20.57 15.61
CA GLY A 985 -2.14 19.59 15.06
C GLY A 985 -2.31 19.74 13.55
N GLU A 986 -1.62 18.90 12.79
CA GLU A 986 -2.08 18.43 11.48
C GLU A 986 -2.92 17.16 11.71
N ASP A 987 -4.22 17.22 11.38
CA ASP A 987 -5.29 16.24 11.70
C ASP A 987 -5.40 15.87 13.21
N LEU A 988 -6.43 16.42 13.87
CA LEU A 988 -6.74 16.19 15.29
C LEU A 988 -6.99 14.71 15.68
N ARG A 989 -7.05 13.78 14.72
CA ARG A 989 -7.12 12.32 14.98
C ARG A 989 -5.76 11.63 15.12
N GLY A 990 -4.65 12.29 14.82
CA GLY A 990 -3.30 11.73 14.98
C GLY A 990 -2.97 11.25 16.41
N PRO A 991 -3.14 12.08 17.47
CA PRO A 991 -2.69 11.74 18.82
C PRO A 991 -3.40 10.54 19.46
N LEU A 992 -4.70 10.35 19.19
CA LEU A 992 -5.49 9.24 19.76
C LEU A 992 -4.96 7.87 19.30
N LYS A 993 -4.50 7.77 18.04
CA LYS A 993 -3.90 6.53 17.49
C LYS A 993 -2.54 6.20 18.13
N ALA A 994 -1.82 7.19 18.65
CA ALA A 994 -0.47 6.99 19.19
C ALA A 994 -0.47 6.19 20.51
N ARG A 995 -1.50 6.36 21.37
CA ARG A 995 -1.54 5.71 22.70
C ARG A 995 -2.39 4.44 22.77
N GLN A 996 -3.30 4.20 21.83
CA GLN A 996 -3.94 2.88 21.69
C GLN A 996 -2.93 1.76 21.33
N ARG A 997 -1.81 2.10 20.69
CA ARG A 997 -0.67 1.17 20.45
C ARG A 997 0.17 0.83 21.70
N GLN A 998 -0.24 1.26 22.91
CA GLN A 998 0.51 1.04 24.16
C GLN A 998 -0.34 0.46 25.32
N ARG A 999 -1.41 -0.27 24.99
CA ARG A 999 -2.02 -1.26 25.89
C ARG A 999 -2.10 -2.62 25.20
N GLY A 1000 -0.93 -3.22 25.04
CA GLY A 1000 -0.69 -4.63 24.69
C GLY A 1000 0.50 -5.12 25.51
#